data_AF-A0A842HFJ1-F1
#
_entry.id   AF-A0A842HFJ1-F1
#
_cell.length_a   1.000
_cell.length_b   1.000
_cell.length_c   1.000
_cell.angle_alpha   90.00
_cell.angle_beta   90.00
_cell.angle_gamma   90.00
#
_symmetry.space_group_name_H-M   'P 1'
#
loop_
_entity.id
_entity.type
_entity.pdbx_description
1 polymer ?
#
loop_
_entity_poly.entity_id
_entity_poly.type
_entity_poly.pdbx_seq_one_letter_code
_entity_poly.pdbx_strand_id
1 'polypeptide(L)'
;MKSTPESLAATVEAFFAKRDIHLTMGGEPTFVPLRPDAPEWNNAAMGEEKLGYARRFTRELLKIAYPGGLAMQVFGKHYPGEPLPRWNMLTLHPSTGAALWPEPERLMLDDKPGHNDPDCARKLIKSLTADLDLDGCDFPAVEQGERKTAAWVLPLDYAEGKWISDPWPFSARQPLRLFPGDSPAGLRLPLYQLDDDRLKRALTVEVRHGALEVFIPPLEWTHFRELVAFIFTLARKHDLREMVFCGYAPFDCGPTVEKFSLAADPGVLEANLPPCPDWVTYRRCLDQMYATAESTGLRAIKLHLNGSVQATGGGSHLCFGGPDEARNPFHRDPALLASILRYWQHHPALGYFFTGQYVGTGCQAPRIDESGTHAAYELELACEALENSRPDPEQIDRLLRNLLTDSSGNTHRAEICVDKFHNYAAPNGKTGIIELRAFEVFPTAEMLGLAGLFIRTVIARLAAEPFTEPMRRFGPELHDKYFLPAVIWDDLGKICRDLKAHGFDFKREWLRPLAEFRFPLRGELDLPGGETLTVRQALEAWPLMAEENLGGPTVRMVDNSTDRLELSLSAKAPLQTHTLLCNGVEIPWQSVGGKPVCGLRYKCASGWPALHPHVPIQAPLLFQWIEKKSRRVKASAWYYYWNPHAPIYDGRPSDLDEARARSAERWRKVPVTNETAAVSPARTFPEMRFTLDLRRHAH
;
A
#
# COMPACT_ATOMS: atom_id res chain seq x y z
N MET A 1 24.89 22.44 -15.48
CA MET A 1 24.45 21.04 -15.69
C MET A 1 22.92 21.01 -15.65
N LYS A 2 22.26 20.16 -16.44
CA LYS A 2 20.80 19.96 -16.31
C LYS A 2 20.54 19.26 -14.97
N SER A 3 19.58 19.75 -14.18
CA SER A 3 19.12 19.06 -12.96
C SER A 3 18.61 17.66 -13.37
N THR A 4 19.03 16.64 -12.64
CA THR A 4 18.61 15.23 -12.71
C THR A 4 18.05 14.79 -11.35
N PRO A 5 17.20 13.76 -11.26
CA PRO A 5 16.72 13.23 -9.99
C PRO A 5 17.86 12.94 -9.00
N GLU A 6 18.96 12.35 -9.47
CA GLU A 6 20.13 12.01 -8.66
C GLU A 6 20.85 13.25 -8.13
N SER A 7 21.05 14.27 -8.97
CA SER A 7 21.67 15.52 -8.54
C SER A 7 20.80 16.30 -7.54
N LEU A 8 19.46 16.22 -7.69
CA LEU A 8 18.54 16.82 -6.74
C LEU A 8 18.55 16.06 -5.42
N ALA A 9 18.55 14.73 -5.46
CA ALA A 9 18.69 13.90 -4.26
C ALA A 9 19.96 14.28 -3.49
N ALA A 10 21.10 14.39 -4.16
CA ALA A 10 22.35 14.85 -3.52
C ALA A 10 22.22 16.25 -2.88
N THR A 11 21.46 17.16 -3.50
CA THR A 11 21.18 18.50 -2.95
C THR A 11 20.32 18.42 -1.69
N VAL A 12 19.29 17.57 -1.71
CA VAL A 12 18.40 17.32 -0.57
C VAL A 12 19.16 16.68 0.61
N GLU A 13 19.98 15.67 0.34
CA GLU A 13 20.78 15.03 1.40
C GLU A 13 21.83 15.98 1.98
N ALA A 14 22.47 16.81 1.14
CA ALA A 14 23.40 17.84 1.62
C ALA A 14 22.69 18.89 2.50
N PHE A 15 21.44 19.23 2.21
CA PHE A 15 20.63 20.10 3.05
C PHE A 15 20.35 19.47 4.43
N PHE A 16 19.89 18.22 4.46
CA PHE A 16 19.62 17.52 5.72
C PHE A 16 20.89 17.37 6.56
N ALA A 17 22.00 16.96 5.95
CA ALA A 17 23.30 16.84 6.63
C ALA A 17 23.78 18.17 7.22
N LYS A 18 23.66 19.28 6.48
CA LYS A 18 24.05 20.62 6.95
C LYS A 18 23.24 21.09 8.15
N ARG A 19 21.99 20.63 8.29
CA ARG A 19 21.09 21.00 9.39
C ARG A 19 20.98 19.94 10.49
N ASP A 20 21.79 18.88 10.44
CA ASP A 20 21.72 17.78 11.41
C ASP A 20 20.33 17.12 11.49
N ILE A 21 19.65 16.99 10.34
CA ILE A 21 18.34 16.37 10.22
C ILE A 21 18.52 14.92 9.75
N HIS A 22 18.15 13.96 10.59
CA HIS A 22 18.24 12.52 10.27
C HIS A 22 16.88 11.98 9.84
N LEU A 23 16.44 12.33 8.63
CA LEU A 23 15.17 11.86 8.08
C LEU A 23 15.34 10.50 7.39
N THR A 24 14.83 9.43 8.00
CA THR A 24 14.72 8.13 7.34
C THR A 24 13.46 8.05 6.49
N MET A 25 13.47 7.20 5.47
CA MET A 25 12.30 6.89 4.66
C MET A 25 12.13 5.38 4.44
N GLY A 26 10.90 4.92 4.28
CA GLY A 26 10.57 3.54 3.96
C GLY A 26 9.41 3.48 2.97
N GLY A 27 9.00 2.27 2.62
CA GLY A 27 7.84 2.06 1.76
C GLY A 27 7.26 0.66 1.90
N GLU A 28 6.01 0.52 1.48
CA GLU A 28 5.26 -0.73 1.55
C GLU A 28 4.75 -1.17 0.15
N PRO A 29 5.61 -1.30 -0.89
CA PRO A 29 5.15 -1.67 -2.24
C PRO A 29 4.43 -3.02 -2.25
N THR A 30 3.38 -3.10 -3.06
CA THR A 30 2.49 -4.26 -3.11
C THR A 30 2.54 -4.94 -4.47
N PHE A 31 2.44 -6.27 -4.47
CA PHE A 31 2.58 -7.10 -5.66
C PHE A 31 1.45 -8.14 -5.76
N VAL A 32 1.16 -8.56 -6.99
CA VAL A 32 0.22 -9.64 -7.31
C VAL A 32 0.80 -10.55 -8.39
N PRO A 33 0.36 -11.81 -8.49
CA PRO A 33 0.78 -12.69 -9.57
C PRO A 33 0.25 -12.19 -10.92
N LEU A 34 0.84 -12.72 -12.01
CA LEU A 34 0.38 -12.44 -13.37
C LEU A 34 -1.11 -12.76 -13.58
N ARG A 35 -1.63 -13.79 -12.89
CA ARG A 35 -3.03 -14.20 -12.88
C ARG A 35 -3.61 -14.23 -11.46
N PRO A 36 -4.11 -13.09 -10.94
CA PRO A 36 -4.60 -12.97 -9.57
C PRO A 36 -6.06 -13.40 -9.41
N ASP A 37 -6.40 -14.62 -9.85
CA ASP A 37 -7.79 -15.07 -9.92
C ASP A 37 -8.29 -15.72 -8.61
N ALA A 38 -7.38 -16.24 -7.79
CA ALA A 38 -7.73 -16.81 -6.49
C ALA A 38 -8.28 -15.75 -5.51
N PRO A 39 -9.14 -16.12 -4.55
CA PRO A 39 -9.75 -15.18 -3.61
C PRO A 39 -8.75 -14.31 -2.83
N GLU A 40 -7.56 -14.84 -2.53
CA GLU A 40 -6.50 -14.14 -1.78
C GLU A 40 -5.89 -12.95 -2.52
N TRP A 41 -6.07 -12.89 -3.84
CA TRP A 41 -5.60 -11.78 -4.69
C TRP A 41 -6.72 -10.77 -5.01
N ASN A 42 -7.90 -10.97 -4.43
CA ASN A 42 -9.06 -10.09 -4.60
C ASN A 42 -9.56 -9.57 -3.24
N ASN A 43 -9.97 -10.45 -2.33
CA ASN A 43 -10.67 -10.08 -1.10
C ASN A 43 -10.11 -10.72 0.17
N ALA A 44 -9.54 -11.94 0.08
CA ALA A 44 -9.01 -12.65 1.24
C ALA A 44 -7.55 -12.24 1.52
N ALA A 45 -7.15 -12.26 2.79
CA ALA A 45 -5.77 -11.99 3.19
C ALA A 45 -4.83 -13.17 2.89
N MET A 46 -5.30 -14.38 3.14
CA MET A 46 -4.55 -15.63 2.99
C MET A 46 -5.25 -16.58 2.02
N GLY A 47 -4.51 -17.56 1.52
CA GLY A 47 -4.94 -18.61 0.60
C GLY A 47 -3.77 -19.53 0.25
N GLU A 48 -3.98 -20.41 -0.73
CA GLU A 48 -3.06 -21.51 -1.03
C GLU A 48 -1.79 -21.07 -1.75
N GLU A 49 -1.81 -20.00 -2.56
CA GLU A 49 -0.70 -19.64 -3.45
C GLU A 49 0.24 -18.59 -2.82
N LYS A 50 -0.28 -17.67 -2.01
CA LYS A 50 0.45 -16.46 -1.58
C LYS A 50 1.69 -16.76 -0.74
N LEU A 51 1.65 -17.77 0.13
CA LEU A 51 2.83 -18.18 0.91
C LEU A 51 3.94 -18.72 0.00
N GLY A 52 3.57 -19.48 -1.04
CA GLY A 52 4.51 -19.97 -2.05
C GLY A 52 5.22 -18.85 -2.80
N TYR A 53 4.46 -17.82 -3.22
CA TYR A 53 5.04 -16.61 -3.81
C TYR A 53 5.97 -15.87 -2.84
N ALA A 54 5.56 -15.69 -1.58
CA ALA A 54 6.39 -15.02 -0.58
C ALA A 54 7.72 -15.76 -0.34
N ARG A 55 7.66 -17.09 -0.22
CA ARG A 55 8.85 -17.94 -0.06
C ARG A 55 9.80 -17.84 -1.26
N ARG A 56 9.28 -17.98 -2.48
CA ARG A 56 10.11 -17.84 -3.70
C ARG A 56 10.70 -16.44 -3.83
N PHE A 57 9.94 -15.39 -3.51
CA PHE A 57 10.44 -14.01 -3.48
C PHE A 57 11.59 -13.89 -2.49
N THR A 58 11.42 -14.36 -1.25
CA THR A 58 12.47 -14.34 -0.24
C THR A 58 13.72 -15.10 -0.68
N ARG A 59 13.57 -16.23 -1.37
CA ARG A 59 14.72 -16.98 -1.93
C ARG A 59 15.55 -16.13 -2.89
N GLU A 60 14.90 -15.51 -3.86
CA GLU A 60 15.61 -14.68 -4.84
C GLU A 60 16.18 -13.42 -4.18
N LEU A 61 15.48 -12.84 -3.20
CA LEU A 61 15.95 -11.70 -2.44
C LEU A 61 17.22 -12.00 -1.62
N LEU A 62 17.28 -13.16 -0.95
CA LEU A 62 18.49 -13.60 -0.23
C LEU A 62 19.70 -13.71 -1.16
N LYS A 63 19.49 -14.09 -2.43
CA LYS A 63 20.59 -14.20 -3.41
C LYS A 63 21.11 -12.83 -3.86
N ILE A 64 20.21 -11.87 -4.11
CA ILE A 64 20.59 -10.61 -4.78
C ILE A 64 20.83 -9.44 -3.82
N ALA A 65 20.24 -9.47 -2.62
CA ALA A 65 20.23 -8.33 -1.70
C ALA A 65 20.72 -8.69 -0.29
N TYR A 66 20.39 -9.88 0.21
CA TYR A 66 20.65 -10.27 1.61
C TYR A 66 21.41 -11.61 1.73
N PRO A 67 22.60 -11.75 1.11
CA PRO A 67 23.37 -12.99 1.18
C PRO A 67 23.74 -13.34 2.62
N GLY A 68 23.47 -14.58 3.03
CA GLY A 68 23.68 -15.03 4.41
C GLY A 68 22.60 -14.56 5.40
N GLY A 69 21.55 -13.87 4.94
CA GLY A 69 20.38 -13.55 5.74
C GLY A 69 19.57 -14.79 6.11
N LEU A 70 18.77 -14.68 7.17
CA LEU A 70 17.85 -15.73 7.61
C LEU A 70 16.42 -15.39 7.17
N ALA A 71 15.74 -16.37 6.58
CA ALA A 71 14.33 -16.29 6.24
C ALA A 71 13.48 -17.04 7.27
N MET A 72 12.41 -16.42 7.75
CA MET A 72 11.56 -16.94 8.82
C MET A 72 10.09 -16.56 8.59
N GLN A 73 9.18 -17.52 8.79
CA GLN A 73 7.74 -17.28 8.79
C GLN A 73 7.26 -16.87 10.19
N VAL A 74 6.97 -15.59 10.39
CA VAL A 74 6.53 -15.06 11.69
C VAL A 74 5.02 -14.87 11.76
N PHE A 75 4.47 -14.94 12.97
CA PHE A 75 3.03 -14.77 13.23
C PHE A 75 2.83 -13.62 14.22
N GLY A 76 2.11 -12.58 13.81
CA GLY A 76 2.04 -11.34 14.59
C GLY A 76 0.63 -10.75 14.71
N LYS A 77 0.05 -10.30 13.60
CA LYS A 77 -1.25 -9.62 13.63
C LYS A 77 -2.38 -10.64 13.59
N HIS A 78 -3.23 -10.59 14.61
CA HIS A 78 -4.49 -11.32 14.66
C HIS A 78 -5.63 -10.31 14.59
N TYR A 79 -6.43 -10.37 13.54
CA TYR A 79 -7.55 -9.46 13.35
C TYR A 79 -8.84 -10.07 13.94
N PRO A 80 -9.75 -9.23 14.51
CA PRO A 80 -11.04 -9.72 14.99
C PRO A 80 -11.80 -10.52 13.94
N GLY A 81 -12.29 -11.70 14.31
CA GLY A 81 -13.03 -12.60 13.42
C GLY A 81 -12.17 -13.55 12.58
N GLU A 82 -10.85 -13.41 12.57
CA GLU A 82 -9.96 -14.39 11.95
C GLU A 82 -9.67 -15.55 12.91
N PRO A 83 -9.59 -16.81 12.44
CA PRO A 83 -9.34 -17.96 13.30
C PRO A 83 -7.87 -18.04 13.77
N LEU A 84 -6.94 -17.45 13.02
CA LEU A 84 -5.50 -17.54 13.24
C LEU A 84 -4.81 -16.21 12.92
N PRO A 85 -3.65 -15.91 13.55
CA PRO A 85 -2.82 -14.79 13.15
C PRO A 85 -2.31 -14.97 11.72
N ARG A 86 -2.22 -13.87 10.98
CA ARG A 86 -1.66 -13.88 9.63
C ARG A 86 -0.14 -14.08 9.69
N TRP A 87 0.38 -14.83 8.72
CA TRP A 87 1.82 -14.99 8.56
C TRP A 87 2.45 -13.75 7.90
N ASN A 88 3.72 -13.51 8.22
CA ASN A 88 4.59 -12.57 7.53
C ASN A 88 5.93 -13.28 7.26
N MET A 89 6.44 -13.19 6.03
CA MET A 89 7.73 -13.76 5.66
C MET A 89 8.85 -12.75 5.96
N LEU A 90 9.51 -12.92 7.10
CA LEU A 90 10.58 -12.05 7.58
C LEU A 90 11.95 -12.50 7.05
N THR A 91 12.75 -11.52 6.61
CA THR A 91 14.17 -11.68 6.30
C THR A 91 14.97 -10.83 7.29
N LEU A 92 15.93 -11.46 7.98
CA LEU A 92 16.84 -10.82 8.93
C LEU A 92 18.26 -10.81 8.33
N HIS A 93 18.88 -9.64 8.25
CA HIS A 93 20.22 -9.50 7.70
C HIS A 93 21.08 -8.53 8.55
N PRO A 94 22.15 -9.00 9.21
CA PRO A 94 23.04 -8.15 9.99
C PRO A 94 23.87 -7.24 9.06
N SER A 95 23.90 -5.94 9.35
CA SER A 95 24.71 -4.97 8.60
C SER A 95 26.21 -5.16 8.80
N THR A 96 26.62 -5.93 9.81
CA THR A 96 28.02 -6.29 10.09
C THR A 96 28.59 -7.31 9.10
N GLY A 97 27.77 -7.86 8.20
CA GLY A 97 28.18 -8.84 7.18
C GLY A 97 28.37 -10.27 7.69
N ALA A 98 28.17 -10.53 8.99
CA ALA A 98 28.17 -11.89 9.53
C ALA A 98 26.87 -12.61 9.12
N ALA A 99 26.99 -13.69 8.36
CA ALA A 99 25.85 -14.50 7.94
C ALA A 99 25.13 -15.11 9.15
N LEU A 100 23.80 -14.97 9.19
CA LEU A 100 22.93 -15.74 10.10
C LEU A 100 22.71 -17.14 9.58
N TRP A 101 22.55 -17.28 8.26
CA TRP A 101 22.32 -18.55 7.61
C TRP A 101 23.10 -18.64 6.29
N PRO A 102 24.34 -19.18 6.33
CA PRO A 102 25.21 -19.23 5.15
C PRO A 102 24.73 -20.10 3.98
N GLU A 103 23.89 -21.11 4.23
CA GLU A 103 23.45 -22.12 3.24
C GLU A 103 21.93 -22.01 2.98
N PRO A 104 21.44 -20.96 2.29
CA PRO A 104 20.01 -20.73 2.06
C PRO A 104 19.32 -21.88 1.31
N GLU A 105 20.05 -22.71 0.58
CA GLU A 105 19.55 -23.93 -0.08
C GLU A 105 19.07 -25.01 0.90
N ARG A 106 19.45 -24.94 2.19
CA ARG A 106 18.87 -25.78 3.24
C ARG A 106 17.49 -25.31 3.68
N LEU A 107 17.10 -24.07 3.36
CA LEU A 107 15.79 -23.53 3.69
C LEU A 107 14.78 -23.92 2.63
N MET A 108 13.56 -24.19 3.07
CA MET A 108 12.44 -24.44 2.19
C MET A 108 11.76 -23.13 1.81
N LEU A 109 12.21 -22.57 0.69
CA LEU A 109 11.75 -21.28 0.18
C LEU A 109 10.92 -21.45 -1.11
N ASP A 110 10.07 -22.47 -1.14
CA ASP A 110 9.00 -22.66 -2.12
C ASP A 110 7.77 -23.35 -1.50
N ASP A 111 6.84 -23.74 -2.36
CA ASP A 111 5.54 -24.35 -2.07
C ASP A 111 5.48 -25.86 -2.40
N LYS A 112 6.61 -26.49 -2.75
CA LYS A 112 6.63 -27.92 -3.04
C LYS A 112 6.58 -28.70 -1.73
N PRO A 113 6.03 -29.92 -1.67
CA PRO A 113 6.19 -30.77 -0.50
C PRO A 113 7.67 -31.10 -0.24
N GLY A 114 8.07 -31.16 1.02
CA GLY A 114 9.39 -31.64 1.40
C GLY A 114 9.45 -33.17 1.47
N HIS A 115 10.62 -33.66 1.82
CA HIS A 115 10.98 -35.08 1.83
C HIS A 115 11.52 -35.55 3.19
N ASN A 116 11.55 -34.69 4.20
CA ASN A 116 11.97 -35.10 5.54
C ASN A 116 10.97 -36.09 6.15
N ASP A 117 11.49 -37.00 6.96
CA ASP A 117 10.70 -37.88 7.82
C ASP A 117 10.72 -37.38 9.27
N PRO A 118 9.72 -37.74 10.12
CA PRO A 118 9.62 -37.25 11.50
C PRO A 118 10.85 -37.54 12.39
N ASP A 119 11.72 -38.49 12.04
CA ASP A 119 12.96 -38.76 12.76
C ASP A 119 13.95 -37.59 12.66
N CYS A 120 13.89 -36.77 11.60
CA CYS A 120 14.70 -35.55 11.48
C CYS A 120 14.43 -34.58 12.63
N ALA A 121 13.15 -34.39 13.02
CA ALA A 121 12.79 -33.55 14.15
C ALA A 121 13.34 -34.09 15.47
N ARG A 122 13.27 -35.41 15.68
CA ARG A 122 13.85 -36.09 16.84
C ARG A 122 15.37 -35.94 16.89
N LYS A 123 16.07 -36.12 15.76
CA LYS A 123 17.54 -35.96 15.68
C LYS A 123 17.98 -34.54 16.02
N LEU A 124 17.27 -33.54 15.47
CA LEU A 124 17.57 -32.13 15.73
C LEU A 124 17.37 -31.79 17.20
N ILE A 125 16.19 -32.09 17.78
CA ILE A 125 15.90 -31.72 19.17
C ILE A 125 16.83 -32.43 20.16
N LYS A 126 17.13 -33.72 19.96
CA LYS A 126 18.02 -34.47 20.84
C LYS A 126 19.47 -34.00 20.79
N SER A 127 19.92 -33.58 19.61
CA SER A 127 21.27 -32.99 19.49
C SER A 127 21.31 -31.60 20.09
N LEU A 128 20.24 -30.82 19.95
CA LEU A 128 20.11 -29.49 20.53
C LEU A 128 20.11 -29.54 22.07
N THR A 129 19.34 -30.46 22.68
CA THR A 129 19.34 -30.61 24.14
C THR A 129 20.69 -31.03 24.67
N ALA A 130 21.39 -31.94 23.98
CA ALA A 130 22.72 -32.39 24.40
C ALA A 130 23.77 -31.27 24.28
N ASP A 131 23.79 -30.53 23.16
CA ASP A 131 24.76 -29.45 22.93
C ASP A 131 24.51 -28.21 23.83
N LEU A 132 23.30 -28.05 24.37
CA LEU A 132 22.92 -26.97 25.29
C LEU A 132 22.94 -27.38 26.78
N ASP A 133 23.34 -28.61 27.12
CA ASP A 133 23.27 -29.19 28.48
C ASP A 133 21.84 -29.20 29.08
N LEU A 134 20.83 -29.46 28.26
CA LEU A 134 19.39 -29.51 28.60
C LEU A 134 18.77 -30.90 28.44
N ASP A 135 19.58 -31.96 28.60
CA ASP A 135 19.14 -33.34 28.40
C ASP A 135 17.93 -33.72 29.29
N GLY A 136 16.95 -34.38 28.67
CA GLY A 136 15.74 -34.86 29.35
C GLY A 136 14.66 -33.80 29.53
N CYS A 137 14.86 -32.59 29.03
CA CYS A 137 13.85 -31.53 29.03
C CYS A 137 13.02 -31.44 27.74
N ASP A 138 13.25 -32.31 26.76
CA ASP A 138 12.42 -32.41 25.57
C ASP A 138 11.28 -33.42 25.73
N PHE A 139 10.10 -33.07 25.22
CA PHE A 139 8.88 -33.88 25.36
C PHE A 139 8.18 -34.10 24.02
N PRO A 140 7.58 -35.28 23.80
CA PRO A 140 6.76 -35.51 22.61
C PRO A 140 5.39 -34.83 22.76
N ALA A 141 4.98 -34.14 21.71
CA ALA A 141 3.61 -33.65 21.52
C ALA A 141 2.88 -34.51 20.48
N VAL A 142 1.59 -34.73 20.68
CA VAL A 142 0.72 -35.55 19.83
C VAL A 142 -0.54 -34.78 19.43
N GLU A 143 -1.12 -35.14 18.28
CA GLU A 143 -2.44 -34.65 17.88
C GLU A 143 -3.54 -35.21 18.80
N GLN A 144 -4.70 -34.55 18.79
CA GLN A 144 -5.85 -35.00 19.57
C GLN A 144 -6.30 -36.41 19.12
N GLY A 145 -6.52 -37.31 20.08
CA GLY A 145 -6.90 -38.70 19.80
C GLY A 145 -5.77 -39.58 19.26
N GLU A 146 -4.60 -39.03 18.96
CA GLU A 146 -3.45 -39.78 18.46
C GLU A 146 -2.47 -40.18 19.57
N ARG A 147 -1.58 -41.11 19.21
CA ARG A 147 -0.44 -41.56 20.04
C ARG A 147 0.92 -41.35 19.37
N LYS A 148 0.95 -41.09 18.06
CA LYS A 148 2.19 -40.85 17.33
C LYS A 148 2.67 -39.43 17.63
N THR A 149 3.96 -39.29 17.91
CA THR A 149 4.59 -37.98 18.07
C THR A 149 4.45 -37.17 16.79
N ALA A 150 3.79 -36.03 16.90
CA ALA A 150 3.62 -35.05 15.83
C ALA A 150 4.75 -34.01 15.87
N ALA A 151 5.13 -33.57 17.08
CA ALA A 151 6.18 -32.57 17.29
C ALA A 151 7.00 -32.89 18.55
N TRP A 152 8.18 -32.29 18.64
CA TRP A 152 9.00 -32.26 19.85
C TRP A 152 8.98 -30.87 20.44
N VAL A 153 8.87 -30.78 21.77
CA VAL A 153 8.76 -29.52 22.51
C VAL A 153 9.91 -29.43 23.51
N LEU A 154 10.63 -28.32 23.47
CA LEU A 154 11.69 -27.97 24.43
C LEU A 154 11.31 -26.61 25.06
N PRO A 155 10.87 -26.57 26.32
CA PRO A 155 10.78 -25.32 27.07
C PRO A 155 12.16 -24.65 27.05
N LEU A 156 12.24 -23.42 26.54
CA LEU A 156 13.54 -22.82 26.26
C LEU A 156 13.53 -21.34 26.58
N ASP A 157 14.53 -20.95 27.37
CA ASP A 157 14.80 -19.56 27.73
C ASP A 157 16.29 -19.34 27.94
N TYR A 158 16.69 -18.09 28.14
CA TYR A 158 18.06 -17.71 28.44
C TYR A 158 18.09 -16.85 29.70
N ALA A 159 18.82 -17.31 30.72
CA ALA A 159 18.95 -16.63 31.99
C ALA A 159 20.34 -16.83 32.58
N GLU A 160 20.85 -15.82 33.29
CA GLU A 160 22.15 -15.87 33.99
C GLU A 160 23.34 -16.29 33.08
N GLY A 161 23.29 -15.92 31.80
CA GLY A 161 24.37 -16.21 30.84
C GLY A 161 24.40 -17.65 30.33
N LYS A 162 23.29 -18.40 30.45
CA LYS A 162 23.18 -19.76 29.92
C LYS A 162 21.75 -20.06 29.44
N TRP A 163 21.64 -21.05 28.56
CA TRP A 163 20.35 -21.63 28.20
C TRP A 163 19.76 -22.37 29.40
N ILE A 164 18.46 -22.20 29.61
CA ILE A 164 17.71 -22.89 30.66
C ILE A 164 16.46 -23.52 30.07
N SER A 165 15.97 -24.55 30.77
CA SER A 165 14.73 -25.23 30.46
C SER A 165 13.96 -25.53 31.74
N ASP A 166 12.68 -25.88 31.60
CA ASP A 166 11.78 -26.23 32.69
C ASP A 166 11.21 -27.64 32.46
N PRO A 167 11.24 -28.55 33.45
CA PRO A 167 10.61 -29.86 33.33
C PRO A 167 9.08 -29.75 33.41
N TRP A 168 8.44 -29.57 32.26
CA TRP A 168 6.98 -29.64 32.14
C TRP A 168 6.44 -31.03 32.53
N PRO A 169 5.19 -31.15 33.00
CA PRO A 169 4.63 -32.40 33.54
C PRO A 169 4.22 -33.42 32.46
N PHE A 170 4.87 -33.43 31.30
CA PHE A 170 4.54 -34.30 30.17
C PHE A 170 5.61 -35.40 29.97
N SER A 171 5.22 -36.51 29.35
CA SER A 171 6.12 -37.63 29.08
C SER A 171 5.66 -38.47 27.91
N ALA A 172 6.46 -39.45 27.46
CA ALA A 172 6.00 -40.41 26.45
C ALA A 172 4.74 -41.21 26.86
N ARG A 173 4.48 -41.36 28.18
CA ARG A 173 3.27 -42.04 28.71
C ARG A 173 2.07 -41.10 28.82
N GLN A 174 2.32 -39.81 29.02
CA GLN A 174 1.33 -38.75 29.10
C GLN A 174 1.80 -37.58 28.22
N PRO A 175 1.69 -37.72 26.88
CA PRO A 175 2.24 -36.73 25.97
C PRO A 175 1.44 -35.44 26.02
N LEU A 176 2.10 -34.33 25.68
CA LEU A 176 1.43 -33.06 25.48
C LEU A 176 0.47 -33.19 24.28
N ARG A 177 -0.79 -32.74 24.43
CA ARG A 177 -1.76 -32.77 23.34
C ARG A 177 -1.92 -31.39 22.72
N LEU A 178 -1.63 -31.28 21.42
CA LEU A 178 -1.76 -30.03 20.68
C LEU A 178 -3.24 -29.66 20.50
N PHE A 179 -3.52 -28.36 20.44
CA PHE A 179 -4.80 -27.90 19.92
C PHE A 179 -4.95 -28.32 18.44
N PRO A 180 -6.17 -28.67 17.99
CA PRO A 180 -6.40 -29.05 16.60
C PRO A 180 -6.16 -27.86 15.67
N GLY A 181 -5.60 -28.12 14.48
CA GLY A 181 -5.36 -27.10 13.45
C GLY A 181 -4.11 -27.40 12.63
N ASP A 182 -3.88 -26.60 11.59
CA ASP A 182 -2.75 -26.74 10.66
C ASP A 182 -1.63 -25.70 10.90
N SER A 183 -1.72 -24.96 12.01
CA SER A 183 -0.65 -24.06 12.44
C SER A 183 0.57 -24.85 12.96
N PRO A 184 1.77 -24.26 12.96
CA PRO A 184 2.92 -24.87 13.63
C PRO A 184 2.63 -25.21 15.10
N ALA A 185 3.19 -26.31 15.60
CA ALA A 185 2.96 -26.86 16.93
C ALA A 185 3.17 -25.83 18.04
N GLY A 186 4.14 -24.92 17.90
CA GLY A 186 4.38 -23.83 18.84
C GLY A 186 3.19 -22.89 19.08
N LEU A 187 2.31 -22.69 18.09
CA LEU A 187 1.06 -21.93 18.23
C LEU A 187 -0.09 -22.75 18.81
N ARG A 188 0.07 -24.07 18.91
CA ARG A 188 -0.95 -25.04 19.33
C ARG A 188 -0.67 -25.64 20.71
N LEU A 189 0.33 -25.13 21.43
CA LEU A 189 0.68 -25.60 22.76
C LEU A 189 -0.40 -25.21 23.80
N PRO A 190 -0.88 -26.15 24.63
CA PRO A 190 -1.87 -25.89 25.67
C PRO A 190 -1.23 -25.28 26.92
N LEU A 191 -0.58 -24.11 26.79
CA LEU A 191 0.20 -23.48 27.87
C LEU A 191 -0.62 -23.16 29.14
N TYR A 192 -1.95 -23.10 29.02
CA TYR A 192 -2.88 -22.92 30.15
C TYR A 192 -2.95 -24.13 31.11
N GLN A 193 -2.43 -25.29 30.71
CA GLN A 193 -2.34 -26.48 31.56
C GLN A 193 -1.12 -26.46 32.48
N LEU A 194 -0.20 -25.51 32.25
CA LEU A 194 0.99 -25.33 33.05
C LEU A 194 0.67 -24.41 34.24
N ASP A 195 1.27 -24.72 35.39
CA ASP A 195 1.23 -23.85 36.56
C ASP A 195 1.84 -22.47 36.24
N ASP A 196 1.45 -21.44 36.99
CA ASP A 196 1.83 -20.05 36.70
C ASP A 196 3.32 -19.75 36.92
N ASP A 197 4.01 -20.55 37.73
CA ASP A 197 5.46 -20.45 37.99
C ASP A 197 6.31 -21.15 36.91
N ARG A 198 5.67 -21.84 35.95
CA ARG A 198 6.35 -22.55 34.87
C ARG A 198 6.75 -21.63 33.72
N LEU A 199 7.80 -22.01 33.02
CA LEU A 199 8.22 -21.37 31.78
C LEU A 199 7.16 -21.61 30.69
N LYS A 200 6.44 -20.56 30.27
CA LYS A 200 5.41 -20.63 29.22
C LYS A 200 5.95 -20.27 27.82
N ARG A 201 7.21 -20.62 27.54
CA ARG A 201 7.89 -20.43 26.25
C ARG A 201 8.62 -21.71 25.85
N ALA A 202 8.50 -22.11 24.58
CA ALA A 202 9.11 -23.33 24.09
C ALA A 202 9.52 -23.23 22.62
N LEU A 203 10.64 -23.86 22.30
CA LEU A 203 11.01 -24.22 20.94
C LEU A 203 10.31 -25.52 20.56
N THR A 204 9.76 -25.59 19.34
CA THR A 204 9.19 -26.83 18.82
C THR A 204 9.83 -27.23 17.50
N VAL A 205 10.00 -28.53 17.30
CA VAL A 205 10.50 -29.09 16.04
C VAL A 205 9.53 -30.14 15.54
N GLU A 206 9.07 -30.01 14.30
CA GLU A 206 8.15 -30.96 13.68
C GLU A 206 8.47 -31.14 12.20
N VAL A 207 7.90 -32.18 11.59
CA VAL A 207 7.92 -32.35 10.14
C VAL A 207 6.50 -32.19 9.61
N ARG A 208 6.24 -31.09 8.92
CA ARG A 208 4.91 -30.72 8.38
C ARG A 208 4.99 -30.60 6.87
N HIS A 209 4.16 -31.37 6.16
CA HIS A 209 4.22 -31.51 4.69
C HIS A 209 5.64 -31.83 4.15
N GLY A 210 6.42 -32.59 4.93
CA GLY A 210 7.81 -32.95 4.60
C GLY A 210 8.85 -31.85 4.86
N ALA A 211 8.44 -30.66 5.29
CA ALA A 211 9.31 -29.58 5.74
C ALA A 211 9.76 -29.81 7.19
N LEU A 212 11.04 -29.58 7.51
CA LEU A 212 11.49 -29.56 8.91
C LEU A 212 11.23 -28.17 9.51
N GLU A 213 10.12 -28.01 10.22
CA GLU A 213 9.72 -26.74 10.82
C GLU A 213 10.36 -26.59 12.22
N VAL A 214 11.05 -25.47 12.43
CA VAL A 214 11.67 -25.10 13.70
C VAL A 214 10.99 -23.83 14.19
N PHE A 215 10.10 -23.98 15.18
CA PHE A 215 9.40 -22.88 15.81
C PHE A 215 10.27 -22.24 16.88
N ILE A 216 10.61 -20.96 16.71
CA ILE A 216 11.43 -20.19 17.64
C ILE A 216 10.51 -19.37 18.58
N PRO A 217 10.64 -19.53 19.91
CA PRO A 217 9.90 -18.72 20.88
C PRO A 217 10.40 -17.26 20.89
N PRO A 218 9.71 -16.32 21.55
CA PRO A 218 10.21 -14.96 21.70
C PRO A 218 11.56 -14.94 22.42
N LEU A 219 12.60 -14.48 21.72
CA LEU A 219 13.98 -14.38 22.19
C LEU A 219 14.55 -13.00 21.88
N GLU A 220 15.43 -12.53 22.77
CA GLU A 220 16.27 -11.37 22.51
C GLU A 220 17.21 -11.68 21.34
N TRP A 221 17.56 -10.66 20.56
CA TRP A 221 18.41 -10.79 19.37
C TRP A 221 19.73 -11.55 19.58
N THR A 222 20.43 -11.28 20.68
CA THR A 222 21.69 -11.93 21.03
C THR A 222 21.53 -13.44 21.14
N HIS A 223 20.57 -13.89 21.95
CA HIS A 223 20.27 -15.31 22.18
C HIS A 223 19.66 -15.97 20.93
N PHE A 224 18.83 -15.25 20.18
CA PHE A 224 18.30 -15.72 18.89
C PHE A 224 19.43 -16.07 17.92
N ARG A 225 20.44 -15.19 17.77
CA ARG A 225 21.58 -15.44 16.87
C ARG A 225 22.38 -16.66 17.30
N GLU A 226 22.64 -16.81 18.59
CA GLU A 226 23.35 -17.96 19.12
C GLU A 226 22.59 -19.26 18.83
N LEU A 227 21.29 -19.29 19.10
CA LEU A 227 20.44 -20.45 18.81
C LEU A 227 20.41 -20.80 17.32
N VAL A 228 20.28 -19.82 16.43
CA VAL A 228 20.33 -20.03 14.98
C VAL A 228 21.68 -20.61 14.55
N ALA A 229 22.79 -20.14 15.13
CA ALA A 229 24.12 -20.66 14.85
C ALA A 229 24.31 -22.12 15.32
N PHE A 230 23.75 -22.47 16.49
CA PHE A 230 23.70 -23.86 16.96
C PHE A 230 22.89 -24.75 16.01
N ILE A 231 21.69 -24.31 15.64
CA ILE A 231 20.83 -25.04 14.69
C ILE A 231 21.52 -25.20 13.34
N PHE A 232 22.23 -24.18 12.84
CA PHE A 232 22.99 -24.28 11.61
C PHE A 232 24.10 -25.35 11.68
N THR A 233 24.85 -25.39 12.78
CA THR A 233 25.88 -26.40 13.02
C THR A 233 25.29 -27.81 13.02
N LEU A 234 24.15 -27.99 13.68
CA LEU A 234 23.42 -29.26 13.70
C LEU A 234 22.83 -29.64 12.34
N ALA A 235 22.32 -28.66 11.59
CA ALA A 235 21.81 -28.87 10.24
C ALA A 235 22.90 -29.41 9.31
N ARG A 236 24.12 -28.89 9.40
CA ARG A 236 25.26 -29.43 8.64
C ARG A 236 25.67 -30.83 9.12
N LYS A 237 25.74 -31.03 10.44
CA LYS A 237 26.13 -32.32 11.07
C LYS A 237 25.23 -33.47 10.63
N HIS A 238 23.93 -33.22 10.50
CA HIS A 238 22.92 -34.23 10.17
C HIS A 238 22.41 -34.15 8.72
N ASP A 239 23.01 -33.30 7.88
CA ASP A 239 22.54 -32.93 6.54
C ASP A 239 21.03 -32.61 6.47
N LEU A 240 20.53 -31.84 7.43
CA LEU A 240 19.14 -31.40 7.45
C LEU A 240 18.90 -30.38 6.32
N ARG A 241 17.78 -30.54 5.62
CA ARG A 241 17.37 -29.73 4.47
C ARG A 241 15.88 -29.42 4.55
N GLU A 242 15.40 -28.57 3.65
CA GLU A 242 14.00 -28.16 3.56
C GLU A 242 13.48 -27.65 4.92
N MET A 243 14.34 -26.87 5.59
CA MET A 243 14.07 -26.30 6.90
C MET A 243 13.22 -25.04 6.78
N VAL A 244 12.27 -24.88 7.69
CA VAL A 244 11.47 -23.67 7.82
C VAL A 244 11.64 -23.13 9.24
N PHE A 245 12.25 -21.96 9.37
CA PHE A 245 12.16 -21.23 10.63
C PHE A 245 10.81 -20.56 10.72
N CYS A 246 10.10 -20.74 11.83
CA CYS A 246 8.82 -20.10 12.07
C CYS A 246 8.67 -19.64 13.53
N GLY A 247 7.65 -18.84 13.84
CA GLY A 247 7.37 -18.40 15.22
C GLY A 247 7.44 -16.89 15.43
N TYR A 248 8.19 -16.44 16.42
CA TYR A 248 8.22 -15.02 16.80
C TYR A 248 9.51 -14.34 16.33
N ALA A 249 9.39 -13.13 15.79
CA ALA A 249 10.55 -12.31 15.44
C ALA A 249 11.38 -11.99 16.70
N PRO A 250 12.72 -11.92 16.61
CA PRO A 250 13.54 -11.51 17.74
C PRO A 250 13.27 -10.04 18.10
N PHE A 251 13.31 -9.74 19.41
CA PHE A 251 13.23 -8.38 19.94
C PHE A 251 14.62 -7.80 20.21
N ASP A 252 14.70 -6.49 20.45
CA ASP A 252 15.94 -5.75 20.74
C ASP A 252 17.09 -5.95 19.73
N CYS A 253 16.76 -6.09 18.44
CA CYS A 253 17.75 -6.29 17.38
C CYS A 253 18.71 -5.10 17.17
N GLY A 254 18.33 -3.92 17.63
CA GLY A 254 19.06 -2.68 17.35
C GLY A 254 19.05 -2.28 15.87
N PRO A 255 19.70 -1.16 15.53
CA PRO A 255 19.69 -0.59 14.17
C PRO A 255 20.63 -1.29 13.19
N THR A 256 21.46 -2.24 13.65
CA THR A 256 22.43 -2.97 12.83
C THR A 256 21.84 -4.23 12.19
N VAL A 257 20.53 -4.42 12.28
CA VAL A 257 19.84 -5.57 11.70
C VAL A 257 18.78 -5.06 10.75
N GLU A 258 19.02 -5.26 9.47
CA GLU A 258 18.03 -4.96 8.46
C GLU A 258 16.93 -6.02 8.51
N LYS A 259 15.69 -5.53 8.53
CA LYS A 259 14.48 -6.35 8.54
C LYS A 259 13.69 -6.02 7.28
N PHE A 260 13.48 -7.03 6.46
CA PHE A 260 12.56 -6.97 5.32
C PHE A 260 11.44 -7.97 5.57
N SER A 261 10.19 -7.65 5.20
CA SER A 261 9.09 -8.59 5.46
C SER A 261 8.01 -8.56 4.38
N LEU A 262 7.46 -9.72 4.02
CA LEU A 262 6.32 -9.85 3.11
C LEU A 262 5.06 -10.24 3.87
N ALA A 263 4.11 -9.33 3.96
CA ALA A 263 2.86 -9.51 4.67
C ALA A 263 1.73 -9.99 3.73
N ALA A 264 0.91 -10.91 4.24
CA ALA A 264 -0.29 -11.38 3.57
C ALA A 264 -1.47 -10.43 3.81
N ASP A 265 -1.64 -9.47 2.91
CA ASP A 265 -2.71 -8.47 2.97
C ASP A 265 -3.85 -8.78 2.00
N PRO A 266 -5.09 -8.35 2.28
CA PRO A 266 -6.23 -8.59 1.39
C PRO A 266 -5.94 -8.13 -0.04
N GLY A 267 -5.96 -9.07 -0.98
CA GLY A 267 -5.82 -8.79 -2.40
C GLY A 267 -4.40 -8.53 -2.92
N VAL A 268 -3.38 -8.54 -2.06
CA VAL A 268 -1.97 -8.29 -2.42
C VAL A 268 -0.98 -9.08 -1.57
N LEU A 269 0.28 -9.11 -2.01
CA LEU A 269 1.43 -9.39 -1.15
C LEU A 269 2.15 -8.05 -0.91
N GLU A 270 2.24 -7.62 0.34
CA GLU A 270 2.83 -6.32 0.72
C GLU A 270 4.27 -6.51 1.18
N ALA A 271 5.20 -5.76 0.59
CA ALA A 271 6.60 -5.78 0.96
C ALA A 271 6.94 -4.58 1.86
N ASN A 272 7.26 -4.84 3.12
CA ASN A 272 7.69 -3.82 4.07
C ASN A 272 9.21 -3.64 3.96
N LEU A 273 9.64 -2.49 3.43
CA LEU A 273 11.05 -2.17 3.23
C LEU A 273 11.74 -1.78 4.55
N PRO A 274 13.05 -2.06 4.70
CA PRO A 274 13.79 -1.54 5.84
C PRO A 274 13.86 -0.01 5.81
N PRO A 275 13.98 0.66 6.97
CA PRO A 275 14.22 2.10 7.03
C PRO A 275 15.50 2.46 6.26
N CYS A 276 15.35 3.30 5.25
CA CYS A 276 16.45 3.80 4.42
C CYS A 276 16.90 5.17 4.93
N PRO A 277 18.21 5.41 5.09
CA PRO A 277 18.73 6.69 5.59
C PRO A 277 18.56 7.84 4.58
N ASP A 278 18.54 7.52 3.28
CA ASP A 278 18.48 8.47 2.18
C ASP A 278 17.69 7.91 0.99
N TRP A 279 17.44 8.78 0.00
CA TRP A 279 16.72 8.39 -1.20
C TRP A 279 17.47 7.37 -2.07
N VAL A 280 18.80 7.43 -2.12
CA VAL A 280 19.61 6.53 -2.95
C VAL A 280 19.50 5.09 -2.46
N THR A 281 19.51 4.89 -1.15
CA THR A 281 19.31 3.60 -0.50
C THR A 281 17.88 3.10 -0.74
N TYR A 282 16.88 3.97 -0.59
CA TYR A 282 15.48 3.63 -0.90
C TYR A 282 15.29 3.20 -2.36
N ARG A 283 15.85 3.95 -3.31
CA ARG A 283 15.88 3.65 -4.74
C ARG A 283 16.45 2.26 -5.01
N ARG A 284 17.61 1.95 -4.43
CA ARG A 284 18.26 0.64 -4.56
C ARG A 284 17.39 -0.50 -4.01
N CYS A 285 16.76 -0.31 -2.85
CA CYS A 285 15.84 -1.30 -2.28
C CYS A 285 14.66 -1.55 -3.22
N LEU A 286 14.07 -0.49 -3.80
CA LEU A 286 13.00 -0.64 -4.79
C LEU A 286 13.47 -1.42 -6.03
N ASP A 287 14.66 -1.11 -6.57
CA ASP A 287 15.21 -1.84 -7.72
C ASP A 287 15.33 -3.34 -7.44
N GLN A 288 15.85 -3.70 -6.26
CA GLN A 288 15.96 -5.09 -5.81
C GLN A 288 14.58 -5.74 -5.66
N MET A 289 13.59 -5.04 -5.09
CA MET A 289 12.25 -5.61 -4.91
C MET A 289 11.53 -5.87 -6.23
N TYR A 290 11.59 -4.92 -7.18
CA TYR A 290 10.92 -5.09 -8.47
C TYR A 290 11.57 -6.18 -9.31
N ALA A 291 12.91 -6.26 -9.31
CA ALA A 291 13.62 -7.35 -9.97
C ALA A 291 13.25 -8.72 -9.37
N THR A 292 13.16 -8.79 -8.03
CA THR A 292 12.74 -10.00 -7.33
C THR A 292 11.29 -10.38 -7.67
N ALA A 293 10.37 -9.41 -7.65
CA ALA A 293 8.96 -9.61 -8.02
C ALA A 293 8.85 -10.20 -9.44
N GLU A 294 9.50 -9.57 -10.41
CA GLU A 294 9.47 -10.01 -11.81
C GLU A 294 10.01 -11.44 -11.96
N SER A 295 11.16 -11.74 -11.37
CA SER A 295 11.77 -13.08 -11.42
C SER A 295 10.93 -14.19 -10.79
N THR A 296 9.97 -13.82 -9.95
CA THR A 296 9.09 -14.75 -9.21
C THR A 296 7.66 -14.79 -9.74
N GLY A 297 7.38 -14.12 -10.87
CA GLY A 297 6.06 -14.10 -11.51
C GLY A 297 5.07 -13.15 -10.85
N LEU A 298 5.57 -12.16 -10.09
CA LEU A 298 4.80 -11.10 -9.46
C LEU A 298 4.96 -9.78 -10.23
N ARG A 299 3.98 -8.88 -10.10
CA ARG A 299 3.99 -7.56 -10.72
C ARG A 299 3.26 -6.51 -9.88
N ALA A 300 3.55 -5.24 -10.15
CA ALA A 300 2.98 -4.07 -9.45
C ALA A 300 1.71 -3.49 -10.11
N ILE A 301 1.03 -4.25 -10.97
CA ILE A 301 -0.18 -3.79 -11.67
C ILE A 301 -1.25 -4.89 -11.73
N LYS A 302 -2.52 -4.48 -11.81
CA LYS A 302 -3.68 -5.33 -12.09
C LYS A 302 -4.27 -4.98 -13.47
N LEU A 303 -4.63 -6.02 -14.21
CA LEU A 303 -5.32 -5.92 -15.50
C LEU A 303 -6.82 -6.16 -15.29
N HIS A 304 -7.63 -5.16 -15.57
CA HIS A 304 -9.08 -5.23 -15.42
C HIS A 304 -9.73 -5.77 -16.69
N LEU A 305 -10.96 -6.30 -16.54
CA LEU A 305 -11.74 -6.91 -17.63
C LEU A 305 -11.84 -5.99 -18.87
N ASN A 306 -12.08 -4.69 -18.65
CA ASN A 306 -12.21 -3.70 -19.72
C ASN A 306 -10.88 -3.19 -20.31
N GLY A 307 -9.76 -3.84 -20.00
CA GLY A 307 -8.43 -3.44 -20.47
C GLY A 307 -7.81 -2.30 -19.67
N SER A 308 -8.46 -1.77 -18.64
CA SER A 308 -7.83 -0.79 -17.76
C SER A 308 -6.69 -1.43 -16.97
N VAL A 309 -5.58 -0.69 -16.87
CA VAL A 309 -4.42 -1.06 -16.07
C VAL A 309 -4.40 -0.15 -14.85
N GLN A 310 -4.39 -0.73 -13.65
CA GLN A 310 -4.34 0.00 -12.39
C GLN A 310 -3.24 -0.56 -11.49
N ALA A 311 -2.94 0.16 -10.41
CA ALA A 311 -2.11 -0.37 -9.35
C ALA A 311 -2.76 -1.63 -8.73
N THR A 312 -2.01 -2.35 -7.91
CA THR A 312 -2.48 -3.57 -7.24
C THR A 312 -3.62 -3.34 -6.23
N GLY A 313 -3.84 -2.09 -5.79
CA GLY A 313 -4.91 -1.68 -4.86
C GLY A 313 -4.60 -1.92 -3.38
N GLY A 314 -3.46 -2.55 -3.06
CA GLY A 314 -2.90 -2.50 -1.71
C GLY A 314 -2.09 -1.21 -1.59
N GLY A 315 -2.36 -0.40 -0.56
CA GLY A 315 -1.63 0.85 -0.33
C GLY A 315 -0.12 0.62 -0.35
N SER A 316 0.62 1.55 -0.96
CA SER A 316 2.09 1.56 -0.97
C SER A 316 2.56 2.74 -0.15
N HIS A 317 2.28 2.69 1.15
CA HIS A 317 2.51 3.83 2.03
C HIS A 317 3.98 4.25 2.00
N LEU A 318 4.23 5.56 2.12
CA LEU A 318 5.56 6.10 2.35
C LEU A 318 5.72 6.44 3.83
N CYS A 319 6.74 5.87 4.46
CA CYS A 319 6.97 6.02 5.89
C CYS A 319 8.15 6.96 6.12
N PHE A 320 8.02 7.92 7.04
CA PHE A 320 9.09 8.85 7.40
C PHE A 320 9.28 8.87 8.91
N GLY A 321 10.52 9.00 9.36
CA GLY A 321 10.88 9.02 10.78
C GLY A 321 12.33 9.42 10.98
N GLY A 322 12.94 8.95 12.06
CA GLY A 322 14.39 9.00 12.27
C GLY A 322 14.99 7.64 12.59
N PRO A 323 16.33 7.57 12.69
CA PRO A 323 17.04 6.31 12.96
C PRO A 323 16.81 5.78 14.39
N ASP A 324 16.46 6.66 15.33
CA ASP A 324 16.05 6.35 16.69
C ASP A 324 15.22 7.51 17.26
N GLU A 325 14.73 7.34 18.49
CA GLU A 325 13.89 8.33 19.20
C GLU A 325 14.58 9.69 19.39
N ALA A 326 15.87 9.69 19.74
CA ALA A 326 16.62 10.92 20.04
C ALA A 326 16.96 11.73 18.78
N ARG A 327 17.17 11.04 17.65
CA ARG A 327 17.51 11.64 16.35
C ARG A 327 16.29 11.80 15.45
N ASN A 328 15.09 11.51 15.93
CA ASN A 328 13.87 11.65 15.15
C ASN A 328 13.55 13.14 14.87
N PRO A 329 13.44 13.55 13.60
CA PRO A 329 13.22 14.95 13.26
C PRO A 329 11.88 15.49 13.77
N PHE A 330 10.85 14.65 13.86
CA PHE A 330 9.52 15.04 14.33
C PHE A 330 9.45 15.16 15.86
N HIS A 331 10.29 14.44 16.59
CA HIS A 331 10.45 14.61 18.04
C HIS A 331 11.30 15.85 18.36
N ARG A 332 12.37 16.07 17.59
CA ARG A 332 13.27 17.22 17.78
C ARG A 332 12.60 18.55 17.43
N ASP A 333 11.75 18.55 16.40
CA ASP A 333 11.02 19.73 15.95
C ASP A 333 9.57 19.38 15.55
N PRO A 334 8.63 19.34 16.52
CA PRO A 334 7.22 19.07 16.24
C PRO A 334 6.55 20.07 15.29
N ALA A 335 7.11 21.28 15.12
CA ALA A 335 6.59 22.27 14.16
C ALA A 335 6.71 21.80 12.69
N LEU A 336 7.62 20.87 12.40
CA LEU A 336 7.72 20.24 11.08
C LEU A 336 6.45 19.44 10.75
N LEU A 337 5.84 18.75 11.73
CA LEU A 337 4.56 18.05 11.54
C LEU A 337 3.44 19.04 11.21
N ALA A 338 3.39 20.18 11.92
CA ALA A 338 2.43 21.25 11.64
C ALA A 338 2.57 21.77 10.19
N SER A 339 3.80 21.98 9.73
CA SER A 339 4.10 22.41 8.37
C SER A 339 3.66 21.36 7.34
N ILE A 340 3.92 20.07 7.59
CA ILE A 340 3.46 18.96 6.73
C ILE A 340 1.94 18.94 6.64
N LEU A 341 1.24 18.98 7.78
CA LEU A 341 -0.22 18.93 7.83
C LEU A 341 -0.85 20.10 7.06
N ARG A 342 -0.39 21.33 7.27
CA ARG A 342 -0.89 22.51 6.54
C ARG A 342 -0.57 22.44 5.04
N TYR A 343 0.63 22.01 4.66
CA TYR A 343 1.04 21.94 3.26
C TYR A 343 0.25 20.86 2.49
N TRP A 344 0.05 19.68 3.09
CA TRP A 344 -0.81 18.63 2.54
C TRP A 344 -2.26 19.07 2.41
N GLN A 345 -2.78 19.81 3.41
CA GLN A 345 -4.12 20.38 3.33
C GLN A 345 -4.22 21.38 2.17
N HIS A 346 -3.22 22.26 2.00
CA HIS A 346 -3.22 23.27 0.93
C HIS A 346 -3.14 22.70 -0.48
N HIS A 347 -2.49 21.54 -0.62
CA HIS A 347 -2.18 20.92 -1.90
C HIS A 347 -2.79 19.52 -2.00
N PRO A 348 -4.07 19.40 -2.39
CA PRO A 348 -4.73 18.11 -2.59
C PRO A 348 -4.00 17.17 -3.56
N ALA A 349 -3.17 17.70 -4.46
CA ALA A 349 -2.33 16.89 -5.33
C ALA A 349 -1.38 15.95 -4.56
N LEU A 350 -0.97 16.28 -3.33
CA LEU A 350 -0.09 15.43 -2.51
C LEU A 350 -0.74 14.13 -2.03
N GLY A 351 -2.08 14.05 -2.05
CA GLY A 351 -2.82 12.80 -1.85
C GLY A 351 -3.36 12.25 -3.17
N TYR A 352 -4.16 13.06 -3.87
CA TYR A 352 -4.94 12.62 -5.03
C TYR A 352 -4.11 12.18 -6.24
N PHE A 353 -2.87 12.68 -6.40
CA PHE A 353 -2.01 12.25 -7.51
C PHE A 353 -1.44 10.84 -7.29
N PHE A 354 -1.17 10.48 -6.04
CA PHE A 354 -0.43 9.26 -5.69
C PHE A 354 -1.36 8.11 -5.26
N THR A 355 -2.58 8.40 -4.83
CA THR A 355 -3.61 7.41 -4.46
C THR A 355 -4.45 6.92 -5.64
N GLY A 356 -5.25 5.87 -5.42
CA GLY A 356 -6.16 5.21 -6.36
C GLY A 356 -7.06 6.11 -7.22
N GLN A 357 -7.62 5.53 -8.28
CA GLN A 357 -8.64 6.21 -9.11
C GLN A 357 -9.87 6.62 -8.30
N TYR A 358 -10.17 5.87 -7.23
CA TYR A 358 -11.33 6.07 -6.39
C TYR A 358 -10.91 6.61 -5.03
N VAL A 359 -11.45 7.79 -4.69
CA VAL A 359 -11.03 8.60 -3.54
C VAL A 359 -12.23 9.08 -2.72
N GLY A 360 -11.99 9.77 -1.61
CA GLY A 360 -13.05 10.30 -0.76
C GLY A 360 -13.27 9.52 0.54
N THR A 361 -14.25 9.96 1.33
CA THR A 361 -14.50 9.51 2.70
C THR A 361 -14.66 7.99 2.87
N GLY A 362 -15.22 7.31 1.88
CA GLY A 362 -15.40 5.86 1.90
C GLY A 362 -14.20 5.04 1.41
N CYS A 363 -13.20 5.69 0.83
CA CYS A 363 -12.08 5.05 0.13
C CYS A 363 -10.86 4.86 1.04
N GLN A 364 -9.77 4.36 0.47
CA GLN A 364 -8.48 4.28 1.17
C GLN A 364 -7.90 5.70 1.32
N ALA A 365 -7.36 6.00 2.51
CA ALA A 365 -6.64 7.24 2.77
C ALA A 365 -7.43 8.55 2.57
N PRO A 366 -8.69 8.72 3.05
CA PRO A 366 -9.39 10.00 3.03
C PRO A 366 -8.59 11.13 3.66
N ARG A 367 -8.76 12.32 3.08
CA ARG A 367 -8.19 13.56 3.61
C ARG A 367 -8.95 14.03 4.84
N ILE A 368 -8.26 14.82 5.66
CA ILE A 368 -8.86 15.41 6.87
C ILE A 368 -10.11 16.25 6.55
N ASP A 369 -10.09 17.02 5.47
CA ASP A 369 -11.18 17.89 5.05
C ASP A 369 -12.32 17.17 4.31
N GLU A 370 -12.23 15.84 4.21
CA GLU A 370 -13.33 14.96 3.80
C GLU A 370 -14.05 14.35 5.02
N SER A 371 -13.35 14.13 6.14
CA SER A 371 -13.88 13.44 7.32
C SER A 371 -14.84 14.27 8.18
N GLY A 372 -14.85 15.61 8.05
CA GLY A 372 -15.81 16.45 8.78
C GLY A 372 -15.69 17.95 8.48
N THR A 373 -16.80 18.69 8.60
CA THR A 373 -16.88 20.12 8.24
C THR A 373 -16.03 21.05 9.10
N HIS A 374 -15.72 20.65 10.34
CA HIS A 374 -14.89 21.43 11.29
C HIS A 374 -13.47 20.86 11.44
N ALA A 375 -13.14 19.75 10.78
CA ALA A 375 -11.89 19.03 10.99
C ALA A 375 -10.65 19.89 10.69
N ALA A 376 -10.70 20.72 9.64
CA ALA A 376 -9.60 21.64 9.32
C ALA A 376 -9.38 22.71 10.40
N TYR A 377 -10.44 23.19 11.07
CA TYR A 377 -10.31 24.16 12.15
C TYR A 377 -9.67 23.55 13.40
N GLU A 378 -10.11 22.36 13.82
CA GLU A 378 -9.51 21.66 14.94
C GLU A 378 -8.05 21.27 14.66
N LEU A 379 -7.73 20.92 13.41
CA LEU A 379 -6.36 20.62 13.01
C LEU A 379 -5.46 21.87 13.02
N GLU A 380 -5.99 23.07 12.72
CA GLU A 380 -5.24 24.32 12.88
C GLU A 380 -4.85 24.56 14.34
N LEU A 381 -5.77 24.36 15.29
CA LEU A 381 -5.48 24.47 16.72
C LEU A 381 -4.42 23.45 17.17
N ALA A 382 -4.51 22.22 16.67
CA ALA A 382 -3.48 21.21 16.93
C ALA A 382 -2.12 21.62 16.35
N CYS A 383 -2.08 22.20 15.15
CA CYS A 383 -0.85 22.72 14.55
C CYS A 383 -0.25 23.87 15.38
N GLU A 384 -1.07 24.80 15.88
CA GLU A 384 -0.62 25.88 16.77
C GLU A 384 -0.02 25.33 18.06
N ALA A 385 -0.59 24.25 18.62
CA ALA A 385 -0.03 23.59 19.80
C ALA A 385 1.33 22.95 19.52
N LEU A 386 1.49 22.28 18.37
CA LEU A 386 2.78 21.70 17.94
C LEU A 386 3.88 22.77 17.82
N GLU A 387 3.53 23.96 17.34
CA GLU A 387 4.46 25.08 17.14
C GLU A 387 4.85 25.78 18.43
N ASN A 388 3.87 26.03 19.31
CA ASN A 388 4.06 26.89 20.47
C ASN A 388 4.52 26.15 21.72
N SER A 389 4.18 24.86 21.86
CA SER A 389 4.32 24.15 23.14
C SER A 389 5.42 23.10 23.16
N ARG A 390 6.07 22.80 22.01
CA ARG A 390 7.04 21.69 21.85
C ARG A 390 6.62 20.42 22.61
N PRO A 391 5.43 19.88 22.30
CA PRO A 391 4.87 18.76 23.03
C PRO A 391 5.78 17.53 22.94
N ASP A 392 5.74 16.70 23.98
CA ASP A 392 6.38 15.39 23.97
C ASP A 392 5.66 14.42 22.98
N PRO A 393 6.27 13.28 22.60
CA PRO A 393 5.67 12.36 21.62
C PRO A 393 4.26 11.85 21.99
N GLU A 394 3.96 11.69 23.28
CA GLU A 394 2.64 11.25 23.74
C GLU A 394 1.59 12.36 23.59
N GLN A 395 1.97 13.60 23.89
CA GLN A 395 1.13 14.76 23.66
C GLN A 395 0.87 14.96 22.17
N ILE A 396 1.88 14.75 21.30
CA ILE A 396 1.71 14.81 19.83
C ILE A 396 0.67 13.78 19.37
N ASP A 397 0.75 12.51 19.78
CA ASP A 397 -0.25 11.49 19.42
C ASP A 397 -1.66 11.93 19.86
N ARG A 398 -1.82 12.42 21.10
CA ARG A 398 -3.12 12.87 21.61
C ARG A 398 -3.71 14.06 20.86
N LEU A 399 -2.86 14.98 20.39
CA LEU A 399 -3.28 16.14 19.59
C LEU A 399 -3.78 15.72 18.21
N LEU A 400 -3.18 14.70 17.60
CA LEU A 400 -3.41 14.36 16.18
C LEU A 400 -4.32 13.15 15.96
N ARG A 401 -4.24 12.12 16.81
CA ARG A 401 -4.91 10.81 16.65
C ARG A 401 -6.39 10.92 16.34
N ASN A 402 -7.11 11.77 17.05
CA ASN A 402 -8.57 11.88 16.92
C ASN A 402 -9.00 12.79 15.77
N LEU A 403 -8.05 13.51 15.17
CA LEU A 403 -8.27 14.35 14.00
C LEU A 403 -7.94 13.57 12.73
N LEU A 404 -6.81 12.87 12.72
CA LEU A 404 -6.32 12.08 11.59
C LEU A 404 -7.02 10.72 11.51
N THR A 405 -8.30 10.73 11.14
CA THR A 405 -9.12 9.52 10.97
C THR A 405 -9.97 9.57 9.70
N ASP A 406 -10.48 8.41 9.27
CA ASP A 406 -11.63 8.37 8.37
C ASP A 406 -12.94 8.81 9.07
N SER A 407 -14.04 8.84 8.33
CA SER A 407 -15.38 9.22 8.84
C SER A 407 -15.93 8.28 9.93
N SER A 408 -15.29 7.14 10.19
CA SER A 408 -15.65 6.19 11.24
C SER A 408 -14.71 6.21 12.45
N GLY A 409 -13.73 7.13 12.46
CA GLY A 409 -12.73 7.21 13.53
C GLY A 409 -11.55 6.25 13.37
N ASN A 410 -11.34 5.66 12.19
CA ASN A 410 -10.21 4.76 11.94
C ASN A 410 -8.94 5.55 11.54
N THR A 411 -7.95 5.57 12.42
CA THR A 411 -6.64 6.23 12.23
C THR A 411 -5.80 5.60 11.13
N HIS A 412 -5.87 4.27 11.00
CA HIS A 412 -5.15 3.51 9.97
C HIS A 412 -5.68 3.76 8.56
N ARG A 413 -6.80 4.50 8.41
CA ARG A 413 -7.35 4.89 7.12
C ARG A 413 -7.11 6.35 6.78
N ALA A 414 -6.50 7.17 7.62
CA ALA A 414 -6.25 8.56 7.29
C ALA A 414 -5.17 8.73 6.20
N GLU A 415 -5.25 9.81 5.42
CA GLU A 415 -4.23 10.21 4.44
C GLU A 415 -2.81 10.28 5.04
N ILE A 416 -2.71 10.84 6.24
CA ILE A 416 -1.51 10.87 7.07
C ILE A 416 -1.83 10.14 8.36
N CYS A 417 -1.13 9.05 8.63
CA CYS A 417 -1.36 8.20 9.78
C CYS A 417 -0.21 8.31 10.79
N VAL A 418 -0.58 8.36 12.06
CA VAL A 418 0.34 8.50 13.21
C VAL A 418 0.30 7.27 14.13
N ASP A 419 -0.27 6.14 13.68
CA ASP A 419 -0.37 4.94 14.53
C ASP A 419 0.97 4.30 14.85
N LYS A 420 1.98 4.48 13.99
CA LYS A 420 3.37 4.09 14.23
C LYS A 420 4.18 5.18 14.95
N PHE A 421 3.59 6.33 15.26
CA PHE A 421 4.27 7.45 15.90
C PHE A 421 4.47 7.19 17.40
N HIS A 422 3.39 7.25 18.20
CA HIS A 422 3.44 7.00 19.65
C HIS A 422 2.14 6.40 20.22
N ASN A 423 1.61 5.35 19.58
CA ASN A 423 0.39 4.65 20.02
C ASN A 423 0.66 3.61 21.13
N TYR A 424 0.23 3.89 22.37
CA TYR A 424 0.38 2.97 23.51
C TYR A 424 -0.47 1.70 23.41
N ALA A 425 -1.54 1.71 22.63
CA ALA A 425 -2.42 0.55 22.46
C ALA A 425 -1.82 -0.51 21.53
N ALA A 426 -0.73 -0.20 20.81
CA ALA A 426 -0.08 -1.09 19.86
C ALA A 426 1.35 -1.44 20.31
N PRO A 427 1.74 -2.74 20.31
CA PRO A 427 3.10 -3.17 20.69
C PRO A 427 4.23 -2.49 19.90
N ASN A 428 3.98 -2.16 18.62
CA ASN A 428 4.90 -1.46 17.73
C ASN A 428 4.48 0.00 17.46
N GLY A 429 3.69 0.61 18.35
CA GLY A 429 3.13 1.95 18.13
C GLY A 429 4.08 3.11 18.41
N LYS A 430 5.26 2.86 18.99
CA LYS A 430 6.22 3.87 19.45
C LYS A 430 7.49 3.93 18.61
N THR A 431 7.34 4.05 17.30
CA THR A 431 8.49 4.10 16.39
C THR A 431 8.84 5.52 15.93
N GLY A 432 8.02 6.51 16.26
CA GLY A 432 8.18 7.89 15.80
C GLY A 432 7.99 8.04 14.29
N ILE A 433 7.29 7.10 13.65
CA ILE A 433 7.07 7.07 12.20
C ILE A 433 5.70 7.67 11.87
N ILE A 434 5.68 8.58 10.89
CA ILE A 434 4.47 8.99 10.19
C ILE A 434 4.33 8.20 8.88
N GLU A 435 3.12 7.82 8.54
CA GLU A 435 2.83 7.06 7.32
C GLU A 435 1.95 7.89 6.39
N LEU A 436 2.42 8.14 5.18
CA LEU A 436 1.64 8.76 4.11
C LEU A 436 0.92 7.66 3.36
N ARG A 437 -0.39 7.56 3.56
CA ARG A 437 -1.17 6.41 3.13
C ARG A 437 -1.87 6.60 1.79
N ALA A 438 -2.01 7.83 1.31
CA ALA A 438 -2.57 8.15 0.00
C ALA A 438 -1.58 7.87 -1.14
N PHE A 439 -0.97 6.69 -1.13
CA PHE A 439 0.01 6.21 -2.10
C PHE A 439 -0.36 4.80 -2.52
N GLU A 440 -0.37 4.55 -3.82
CA GLU A 440 -0.38 3.21 -4.38
C GLU A 440 0.97 2.88 -5.01
N VAL A 441 1.19 1.61 -5.27
CA VAL A 441 2.37 1.16 -6.03
C VAL A 441 2.30 1.67 -7.46
N PHE A 442 3.46 2.00 -8.06
CA PHE A 442 3.56 2.37 -9.47
C PHE A 442 4.14 1.22 -10.31
N PRO A 443 3.95 1.20 -11.65
CA PRO A 443 4.36 0.07 -12.48
C PRO A 443 5.84 -0.27 -12.45
N THR A 444 6.69 0.73 -12.23
CA THR A 444 8.14 0.55 -12.19
C THR A 444 8.71 1.08 -10.89
N ALA A 445 9.82 0.49 -10.47
CA ALA A 445 10.60 1.00 -9.36
C ALA A 445 10.89 2.49 -9.61
N GLU A 446 11.32 2.89 -10.82
CA GLU A 446 11.71 4.28 -11.17
C GLU A 446 10.63 5.29 -10.80
N MET A 447 9.38 5.02 -11.20
CA MET A 447 8.24 5.87 -10.91
C MET A 447 7.98 5.99 -9.40
N LEU A 448 8.01 4.86 -8.67
CA LEU A 448 7.80 4.86 -7.23
C LEU A 448 8.95 5.57 -6.48
N GLY A 449 10.19 5.38 -6.92
CA GLY A 449 11.36 6.09 -6.40
C GLY A 449 11.25 7.59 -6.61
N LEU A 450 10.80 8.04 -7.79
CA LEU A 450 10.60 9.45 -8.07
C LEU A 450 9.50 10.06 -7.18
N ALA A 451 8.40 9.33 -6.92
CA ALA A 451 7.40 9.76 -5.94
C ALA A 451 8.04 9.95 -4.55
N GLY A 452 8.85 8.98 -4.09
CA GLY A 452 9.60 9.09 -2.84
C GLY A 452 10.55 10.30 -2.80
N LEU A 453 11.27 10.59 -3.89
CA LEU A 453 12.14 11.77 -3.99
C LEU A 453 11.34 13.06 -3.89
N PHE A 454 10.21 13.14 -4.59
CA PHE A 454 9.35 14.31 -4.60
C PHE A 454 8.88 14.65 -3.18
N ILE A 455 8.36 13.65 -2.46
CA ILE A 455 7.89 13.83 -1.08
C ILE A 455 9.03 14.17 -0.13
N ARG A 456 10.19 13.49 -0.23
CA ARG A 456 11.37 13.82 0.56
C ARG A 456 11.84 15.26 0.33
N THR A 457 11.74 15.73 -0.92
CA THR A 457 12.07 17.12 -1.30
C THR A 457 11.06 18.12 -0.71
N VAL A 458 9.77 17.78 -0.66
CA VAL A 458 8.74 18.58 0.03
C VAL A 458 9.06 18.69 1.52
N ILE A 459 9.42 17.58 2.19
CA ILE A 459 9.81 17.62 3.61
C ILE A 459 11.07 18.48 3.81
N ALA A 460 12.05 18.40 2.91
CA ALA A 460 13.24 19.25 2.94
C ALA A 460 12.88 20.74 2.82
N ARG A 461 11.95 21.10 1.91
CA ARG A 461 11.41 22.47 1.81
C ARG A 461 10.77 22.91 3.12
N LEU A 462 9.92 22.08 3.73
CA LEU A 462 9.20 22.44 4.95
C LEU A 462 10.13 22.55 6.17
N ALA A 463 11.21 21.77 6.19
CA ALA A 463 12.27 21.90 7.18
C ALA A 463 13.18 23.11 6.91
N ALA A 464 13.26 23.60 5.67
CA ALA A 464 14.03 24.78 5.32
C ALA A 464 13.36 26.05 5.85
N GLU A 465 12.04 26.14 5.65
CA GLU A 465 11.17 27.24 6.04
C GLU A 465 9.78 26.69 6.43
N PRO A 466 9.32 26.91 7.68
CA PRO A 466 8.00 26.46 8.12
C PRO A 466 6.86 26.97 7.24
N PHE A 467 5.80 26.19 7.12
CA PHE A 467 4.59 26.57 6.38
C PHE A 467 3.44 26.88 7.33
N THR A 468 3.10 28.16 7.46
CA THR A 468 2.19 28.69 8.49
C THR A 468 0.89 29.27 7.94
N GLU A 469 0.62 29.10 6.64
CA GLU A 469 -0.60 29.61 6.01
C GLU A 469 -1.87 28.96 6.59
N PRO A 470 -2.95 29.72 6.86
CA PRO A 470 -4.22 29.16 7.33
C PRO A 470 -4.82 28.15 6.35
N MET A 471 -5.35 27.04 6.86
CA MET A 471 -5.94 25.96 6.07
C MET A 471 -7.12 26.44 5.22
N ARG A 472 -7.19 25.95 3.98
CA ARG A 472 -8.22 26.34 3.02
C ARG A 472 -9.53 25.63 3.29
N ARG A 473 -10.65 26.37 3.25
CA ARG A 473 -11.99 25.79 3.34
C ARG A 473 -12.52 25.45 1.94
N PHE A 474 -12.07 24.32 1.38
CA PHE A 474 -12.45 23.93 0.02
C PHE A 474 -13.95 23.65 -0.13
N GLY A 475 -14.57 23.00 0.86
CA GLY A 475 -15.95 22.54 0.74
C GLY A 475 -16.15 21.67 -0.52
N PRO A 476 -17.27 21.83 -1.26
CA PRO A 476 -17.52 21.05 -2.47
C PRO A 476 -16.50 21.24 -3.59
N GLU A 477 -15.77 22.37 -3.60
CA GLU A 477 -14.72 22.62 -4.60
C GLU A 477 -13.59 21.59 -4.56
N LEU A 478 -13.39 20.91 -3.42
CA LEU A 478 -12.37 19.88 -3.29
C LEU A 478 -12.59 18.76 -4.33
N HIS A 479 -13.77 18.15 -4.32
CA HIS A 479 -14.12 17.05 -5.24
C HIS A 479 -14.43 17.54 -6.65
N ASP A 480 -14.99 18.74 -6.80
CA ASP A 480 -15.30 19.27 -8.13
C ASP A 480 -14.04 19.63 -8.94
N LYS A 481 -13.03 20.24 -8.30
CA LYS A 481 -11.81 20.70 -8.98
C LYS A 481 -10.68 19.71 -8.87
N TYR A 482 -10.36 19.24 -7.67
CA TYR A 482 -9.13 18.47 -7.45
C TYR A 482 -9.27 16.98 -7.80
N PHE A 483 -10.41 16.55 -8.36
CA PHE A 483 -10.51 15.25 -9.04
C PHE A 483 -10.10 15.32 -10.51
N LEU A 484 -9.89 16.52 -11.04
CA LEU A 484 -9.56 16.75 -12.44
C LEU A 484 -8.03 16.74 -12.66
N PRO A 485 -7.52 15.88 -13.58
CA PRO A 485 -6.10 15.79 -13.92
C PRO A 485 -5.41 17.13 -14.15
N ALA A 486 -6.03 18.06 -14.88
CA ALA A 486 -5.45 19.36 -15.19
C ALA A 486 -5.27 20.24 -13.94
N VAL A 487 -6.20 20.17 -12.98
CA VAL A 487 -6.12 20.92 -11.71
C VAL A 487 -5.03 20.34 -10.83
N ILE A 488 -4.97 19.00 -10.71
CA ILE A 488 -3.90 18.30 -9.98
C ILE A 488 -2.53 18.65 -10.59
N TRP A 489 -2.43 18.66 -11.92
CA TRP A 489 -1.19 18.99 -12.62
C TRP A 489 -0.75 20.46 -12.48
N ASP A 490 -1.70 21.38 -12.39
CA ASP A 490 -1.42 22.79 -12.06
C ASP A 490 -0.93 22.93 -10.61
N ASP A 491 -1.57 22.21 -9.68
CA ASP A 491 -1.21 22.22 -8.26
C ASP A 491 0.19 21.63 -8.00
N LEU A 492 0.53 20.50 -8.63
CA LEU A 492 1.92 19.98 -8.66
C LEU A 492 2.91 21.03 -9.20
N GLY A 493 2.47 21.86 -10.15
CA GLY A 493 3.26 22.98 -10.67
C GLY A 493 3.48 24.09 -9.65
N LYS A 494 2.52 24.35 -8.76
CA LYS A 494 2.67 25.29 -7.64
C LYS A 494 3.70 24.75 -6.65
N ILE A 495 3.59 23.48 -6.27
CA ILE A 495 4.57 22.80 -5.41
C ILE A 495 5.97 22.88 -6.01
N CYS A 496 6.16 22.50 -7.27
CA CYS A 496 7.49 22.55 -7.90
C CYS A 496 8.09 23.97 -7.99
N ARG A 497 7.26 25.01 -8.17
CA ARG A 497 7.72 26.41 -8.13
C ARG A 497 8.15 26.81 -6.72
N ASP A 498 7.40 26.40 -5.71
CA ASP A 498 7.73 26.61 -4.30
C ASP A 498 9.02 25.87 -3.91
N LEU A 499 9.17 24.60 -4.28
CA LEU A 499 10.42 23.84 -4.11
C LEU A 499 11.62 24.57 -4.73
N LYS A 500 11.46 25.04 -5.98
CA LYS A 500 12.52 25.77 -6.69
C LYS A 500 12.88 27.09 -6.00
N ALA A 501 11.89 27.82 -5.49
CA ALA A 501 12.11 29.06 -4.75
C ALA A 501 12.95 28.84 -3.48
N HIS A 502 12.88 27.64 -2.88
CA HIS A 502 13.66 27.25 -1.70
C HIS A 502 14.94 26.45 -2.06
N GLY A 503 15.39 26.50 -3.32
CA GLY A 503 16.65 25.89 -3.75
C GLY A 503 16.56 24.42 -4.19
N PHE A 504 15.35 23.84 -4.22
CA PHE A 504 15.13 22.46 -4.66
C PHE A 504 14.46 22.42 -6.05
N ASP A 505 15.26 22.38 -7.11
CA ASP A 505 14.77 22.49 -8.50
C ASP A 505 14.21 21.16 -9.05
N PHE A 506 13.18 20.61 -8.38
CA PHE A 506 12.42 19.45 -8.84
C PHE A 506 11.61 19.83 -10.09
N LYS A 507 11.77 19.06 -11.17
CA LYS A 507 11.03 19.31 -12.41
C LYS A 507 9.71 18.56 -12.39
N ARG A 508 8.60 19.30 -12.47
CA ARG A 508 7.26 18.73 -12.58
C ARG A 508 7.18 17.67 -13.69
N GLU A 509 7.86 17.91 -14.80
CA GLU A 509 7.89 17.04 -15.98
C GLU A 509 8.47 15.65 -15.69
N TRP A 510 9.26 15.46 -14.63
CA TRP A 510 9.68 14.13 -14.18
C TRP A 510 8.47 13.29 -13.74
N LEU A 511 7.41 13.90 -13.20
CA LEU A 511 6.19 13.20 -12.80
C LEU A 511 5.27 12.84 -13.97
N ARG A 512 5.65 13.15 -15.22
CA ARG A 512 4.80 12.87 -16.40
C ARG A 512 4.43 11.40 -16.54
N PRO A 513 5.34 10.42 -16.39
CA PRO A 513 4.97 9.00 -16.49
C PRO A 513 3.95 8.60 -15.42
N LEU A 514 4.06 9.15 -14.21
CA LEU A 514 3.10 8.91 -13.12
C LEU A 514 1.73 9.48 -13.47
N ALA A 515 1.69 10.69 -14.07
CA ALA A 515 0.45 11.31 -14.50
C ALA A 515 -0.24 10.55 -15.63
N GLU A 516 0.52 10.02 -16.61
CA GLU A 516 -0.05 9.20 -17.69
C GLU A 516 -0.59 7.86 -17.17
N PHE A 517 0.05 7.28 -16.15
CA PHE A 517 -0.46 6.08 -15.50
C PHE A 517 -1.71 6.35 -14.65
N ARG A 518 -1.70 7.44 -13.86
CA ARG A 518 -2.81 7.82 -12.97
C ARG A 518 -4.04 8.32 -13.72
N PHE A 519 -3.83 9.08 -14.80
CA PHE A 519 -4.87 9.72 -15.62
C PHE A 519 -4.76 9.30 -17.08
N PRO A 520 -4.93 8.00 -17.39
CA PRO A 520 -4.72 7.47 -18.73
C PRO A 520 -5.63 8.16 -19.74
N LEU A 521 -5.07 8.38 -20.93
CA LEU A 521 -5.82 8.84 -22.09
C LEU A 521 -6.90 7.81 -22.45
N ARG A 522 -8.14 8.29 -22.59
CA ARG A 522 -9.28 7.47 -23.03
C ARG A 522 -9.60 7.70 -24.50
N GLY A 523 -9.29 8.88 -25.03
CA GLY A 523 -9.50 9.17 -26.44
C GLY A 523 -9.13 10.58 -26.84
N GLU A 524 -8.95 10.77 -28.14
CA GLU A 524 -8.72 12.06 -28.77
C GLU A 524 -9.62 12.24 -29.99
N LEU A 525 -10.12 13.45 -30.15
CA LEU A 525 -10.91 13.87 -31.31
C LEU A 525 -10.28 15.11 -31.92
N ASP A 526 -9.79 14.97 -33.15
CA ASP A 526 -9.31 16.08 -33.96
C ASP A 526 -10.50 16.94 -34.39
N LEU A 527 -10.39 18.24 -34.17
CA LEU A 527 -11.44 19.21 -34.46
C LEU A 527 -11.08 19.99 -35.73
N PRO A 528 -12.07 20.41 -36.54
CA PRO A 528 -11.81 21.30 -37.65
C PRO A 528 -11.26 22.63 -37.14
N GLY A 529 -10.09 23.03 -37.62
CA GLY A 529 -9.33 24.17 -37.10
C GLY A 529 -7.93 23.81 -36.61
N GLY A 530 -7.66 22.51 -36.39
CA GLY A 530 -6.37 22.00 -35.94
C GLY A 530 -6.26 21.81 -34.43
N GLU A 531 -7.33 22.10 -33.69
CA GLU A 531 -7.43 21.82 -32.26
C GLU A 531 -7.81 20.36 -31.97
N THR A 532 -7.56 19.94 -30.73
CA THR A 532 -7.83 18.57 -30.28
C THR A 532 -8.64 18.62 -28.99
N LEU A 533 -9.68 17.80 -28.94
CA LEU A 533 -10.34 17.40 -27.70
C LEU A 533 -9.63 16.17 -27.15
N THR A 534 -9.11 16.27 -25.94
CA THR A 534 -8.50 15.16 -25.21
C THR A 534 -9.44 14.73 -24.08
N VAL A 535 -9.70 13.42 -23.99
CA VAL A 535 -10.52 12.80 -22.96
C VAL A 535 -9.63 11.91 -22.09
N ARG A 536 -9.51 12.22 -20.80
CA ARG A 536 -8.71 11.46 -19.83
C ARG A 536 -9.57 10.90 -18.72
N GLN A 537 -9.11 9.79 -18.13
CA GLN A 537 -9.67 9.32 -16.87
C GLN A 537 -9.43 10.38 -15.78
N ALA A 538 -10.46 10.70 -15.02
CA ALA A 538 -10.38 11.53 -13.82
C ALA A 538 -10.67 10.69 -12.57
N LEU A 539 -10.43 11.26 -11.39
CA LEU A 539 -10.78 10.63 -10.12
C LEU A 539 -12.30 10.67 -9.90
N GLU A 540 -12.82 9.69 -9.17
CA GLU A 540 -14.22 9.69 -8.76
C GLU A 540 -14.35 9.27 -7.29
N ALA A 541 -15.36 9.80 -6.62
CA ALA A 541 -15.70 9.37 -5.27
C ALA A 541 -16.66 8.19 -5.29
N TRP A 542 -16.33 7.15 -4.54
CA TRP A 542 -17.23 6.05 -4.21
C TRP A 542 -17.75 6.24 -2.79
N PRO A 543 -18.91 6.88 -2.64
CA PRO A 543 -19.45 7.17 -1.31
C PRO A 543 -19.81 5.89 -0.59
N LEU A 544 -19.62 5.90 0.73
CA LEU A 544 -20.06 4.82 1.59
C LEU A 544 -21.59 4.68 1.54
N MET A 545 -22.07 3.45 1.42
CA MET A 545 -23.50 3.14 1.51
C MET A 545 -23.92 2.99 2.97
N ALA A 546 -25.23 3.11 3.21
CA ALA A 546 -25.80 2.87 4.53
C ALA A 546 -25.44 1.47 5.05
N GLU A 547 -25.15 1.36 6.34
CA GLU A 547 -24.87 0.07 6.96
C GLU A 547 -26.07 -0.87 6.86
N GLU A 548 -25.81 -2.11 6.48
CA GLU A 548 -26.78 -3.19 6.49
C GLU A 548 -26.33 -4.25 7.50
N ASN A 549 -27.16 -4.49 8.53
CA ASN A 549 -26.89 -5.53 9.52
C ASN A 549 -27.17 -6.93 8.92
N LEU A 550 -26.21 -7.47 8.18
CA LEU A 550 -26.29 -8.79 7.56
C LEU A 550 -25.73 -9.94 8.42
N GLY A 551 -25.49 -9.71 9.72
CA GLY A 551 -25.11 -10.77 10.66
C GLY A 551 -23.69 -11.34 10.50
N GLY A 552 -22.80 -10.62 9.80
CA GLY A 552 -21.38 -10.97 9.62
C GLY A 552 -20.46 -9.74 9.70
N PRO A 553 -19.13 -9.89 9.54
CA PRO A 553 -18.21 -8.76 9.48
C PRO A 553 -18.66 -7.81 8.36
N THR A 554 -18.90 -6.55 8.71
CA THR A 554 -19.46 -5.55 7.79
C THR A 554 -18.42 -5.16 6.73
N VAL A 555 -18.50 -5.78 5.55
CA VAL A 555 -17.87 -5.21 4.35
C VAL A 555 -18.63 -3.93 4.02
N ARG A 556 -17.98 -2.79 4.22
CA ARG A 556 -18.59 -1.50 3.89
C ARG A 556 -18.82 -1.45 2.39
N MET A 557 -20.09 -1.39 2.00
CA MET A 557 -20.46 -1.23 0.61
C MET A 557 -20.27 0.23 0.20
N VAL A 558 -19.82 0.43 -1.03
CA VAL A 558 -19.67 1.75 -1.63
C VAL A 558 -20.45 1.81 -2.93
N ASP A 559 -20.91 2.98 -3.32
CA ASP A 559 -21.53 3.18 -4.63
C ASP A 559 -20.45 3.28 -5.72
N ASN A 560 -20.25 2.19 -6.46
CA ASN A 560 -19.35 2.12 -7.60
C ASN A 560 -20.05 2.35 -8.96
N SER A 561 -21.28 2.87 -8.96
CA SER A 561 -22.09 3.02 -10.17
C SER A 561 -21.73 4.23 -11.05
N THR A 562 -20.86 5.13 -10.55
CA THR A 562 -20.42 6.32 -11.28
C THR A 562 -18.93 6.32 -11.60
N ASP A 563 -18.59 6.99 -12.70
CA ASP A 563 -17.23 7.24 -13.14
C ASP A 563 -17.09 8.69 -13.64
N ARG A 564 -15.85 9.15 -13.78
CA ARG A 564 -15.52 10.51 -14.19
C ARG A 564 -14.46 10.57 -15.28
N LEU A 565 -14.71 11.42 -16.27
CA LEU A 565 -13.72 11.81 -17.27
C LEU A 565 -13.36 13.28 -17.11
N GLU A 566 -12.16 13.66 -17.55
CA GLU A 566 -11.81 15.04 -17.84
C GLU A 566 -11.78 15.26 -19.35
N LEU A 567 -12.47 16.31 -19.79
CA LEU A 567 -12.44 16.83 -21.14
C LEU A 567 -11.53 18.06 -21.14
N SER A 568 -10.59 18.12 -22.09
CA SER A 568 -9.75 19.31 -22.29
C SER A 568 -9.60 19.67 -23.76
N LEU A 569 -9.57 20.97 -24.05
CA LEU A 569 -9.30 21.49 -25.39
C LEU A 569 -7.91 22.10 -25.46
N SER A 570 -7.24 21.92 -26.62
CA SER A 570 -5.92 22.52 -26.83
C SER A 570 -5.93 24.06 -26.82
N ALA A 571 -7.04 24.69 -27.21
CA ALA A 571 -7.23 26.14 -27.19
C ALA A 571 -8.69 26.57 -26.94
N LYS A 572 -8.87 27.80 -26.43
CA LYS A 572 -10.19 28.42 -26.19
C LYS A 572 -10.86 28.98 -27.45
N ALA A 573 -10.08 29.41 -28.44
CA ALA A 573 -10.58 30.17 -29.60
C ALA A 573 -11.78 29.50 -30.32
N PRO A 574 -11.80 28.17 -30.52
CA PRO A 574 -12.92 27.50 -31.21
C PRO A 574 -14.27 27.63 -30.48
N LEU A 575 -14.28 27.83 -29.16
CA LEU A 575 -15.50 27.92 -28.35
C LEU A 575 -16.36 29.17 -28.67
N GLN A 576 -15.84 30.12 -29.43
CA GLN A 576 -16.62 31.27 -29.91
C GLN A 576 -17.67 30.87 -30.95
N THR A 577 -17.35 29.91 -31.83
CA THR A 577 -18.18 29.51 -32.97
C THR A 577 -18.74 28.09 -32.84
N HIS A 578 -18.14 27.28 -31.97
CA HIS A 578 -18.50 25.88 -31.76
C HIS A 578 -18.76 25.58 -30.28
N THR A 579 -19.41 24.45 -30.02
CA THR A 579 -19.54 23.87 -28.68
C THR A 579 -19.40 22.36 -28.74
N LEU A 580 -19.09 21.75 -27.59
CA LEU A 580 -19.06 20.30 -27.44
C LEU A 580 -20.35 19.88 -26.74
N LEU A 581 -20.98 18.83 -27.25
CA LEU A 581 -22.05 18.12 -26.56
C LEU A 581 -21.55 16.77 -26.06
N CYS A 582 -22.03 16.33 -24.91
CA CYS A 582 -22.01 14.93 -24.49
C CYS A 582 -23.45 14.44 -24.29
N ASN A 583 -23.86 13.40 -25.03
CA ASN A 583 -25.24 12.89 -25.02
C ASN A 583 -26.29 14.01 -25.22
N GLY A 584 -26.01 14.96 -26.12
CA GLY A 584 -26.88 16.11 -26.42
C GLY A 584 -26.81 17.28 -25.43
N VAL A 585 -26.08 17.14 -24.31
CA VAL A 585 -25.92 18.20 -23.30
C VAL A 585 -24.65 19.01 -23.57
N GLU A 586 -24.77 20.33 -23.59
CA GLU A 586 -23.64 21.24 -23.78
C GLU A 586 -22.60 21.13 -22.65
N ILE A 587 -21.30 21.14 -22.98
CA ILE A 587 -20.22 21.08 -22.00
C ILE A 587 -19.92 22.48 -21.41
N PRO A 588 -20.05 22.68 -20.09
CA PRO A 588 -19.74 23.95 -19.43
C PRO A 588 -18.24 24.08 -19.13
N TRP A 589 -17.49 24.65 -20.07
CA TRP A 589 -16.03 24.80 -19.95
C TRP A 589 -15.59 25.78 -18.85
N GLN A 590 -14.64 25.34 -18.03
CA GLN A 590 -13.85 26.18 -17.13
C GLN A 590 -12.43 26.38 -17.68
N SER A 591 -11.64 27.27 -17.08
CA SER A 591 -10.26 27.54 -17.49
C SER A 591 -9.26 27.09 -16.42
N VAL A 592 -8.36 26.17 -16.76
CA VAL A 592 -7.28 25.70 -15.89
C VAL A 592 -5.95 25.83 -16.65
N GLY A 593 -4.99 26.57 -16.10
CA GLY A 593 -3.71 26.81 -16.78
C GLY A 593 -3.85 27.43 -18.19
N GLY A 594 -4.93 28.19 -18.44
CA GLY A 594 -5.25 28.80 -19.73
C GLY A 594 -5.95 27.88 -20.74
N LYS A 595 -6.18 26.60 -20.40
CA LYS A 595 -6.88 25.64 -21.27
C LYS A 595 -8.34 25.44 -20.84
N PRO A 596 -9.28 25.27 -21.78
CA PRO A 596 -10.63 24.85 -21.44
C PRO A 596 -10.64 23.42 -20.88
N VAL A 597 -11.24 23.24 -19.71
CA VAL A 597 -11.36 21.96 -19.01
C VAL A 597 -12.78 21.79 -18.46
N CYS A 598 -13.31 20.58 -18.51
CA CYS A 598 -14.56 20.21 -17.85
C CYS A 598 -14.51 18.75 -17.37
N GLY A 599 -14.86 18.52 -16.12
CA GLY A 599 -15.17 17.19 -15.60
C GLY A 599 -16.49 16.69 -16.16
N LEU A 600 -16.59 15.40 -16.41
CA LEU A 600 -17.82 14.75 -16.86
C LEU A 600 -18.10 13.56 -15.94
N ARG A 601 -19.07 13.71 -15.05
CA ARG A 601 -19.55 12.65 -14.17
C ARG A 601 -20.78 12.00 -14.79
N TYR A 602 -20.80 10.67 -14.80
CA TYR A 602 -21.89 9.91 -15.42
C TYR A 602 -22.10 8.57 -14.70
N LYS A 603 -23.30 8.01 -14.86
CA LYS A 603 -23.60 6.65 -14.36
C LYS A 603 -23.14 5.61 -15.39
N CYS A 604 -22.23 4.73 -14.99
CA CYS A 604 -21.58 3.74 -15.84
C CYS A 604 -22.05 2.30 -15.57
N ALA A 605 -22.65 2.05 -14.41
CA ALA A 605 -23.23 0.77 -14.05
C ALA A 605 -24.54 0.96 -13.26
N SER A 606 -25.33 -0.10 -13.15
CA SER A 606 -26.51 -0.15 -12.29
C SER A 606 -26.45 -1.47 -11.52
N GLY A 607 -26.20 -1.40 -10.22
CA GLY A 607 -26.18 -2.52 -9.30
C GLY A 607 -26.79 -2.11 -7.96
N TRP A 608 -27.21 -3.08 -7.15
CA TRP A 608 -27.62 -2.84 -5.77
C TRP A 608 -26.46 -3.22 -4.83
N PRO A 609 -26.14 -2.39 -3.82
CA PRO A 609 -26.66 -1.05 -3.56
C PRO A 609 -26.02 0.01 -4.50
N ALA A 610 -26.75 1.08 -4.80
CA ALA A 610 -26.23 2.28 -5.48
C ALA A 610 -27.06 3.51 -5.14
N LEU A 611 -26.46 4.70 -5.19
CA LEU A 611 -27.21 5.94 -5.08
C LEU A 611 -28.01 6.17 -6.37
N HIS A 612 -29.16 6.82 -6.22
CA HIS A 612 -30.02 7.21 -7.34
C HIS A 612 -30.34 6.05 -8.31
N PRO A 613 -31.04 4.99 -7.84
CA PRO A 613 -31.37 3.82 -8.67
C PRO A 613 -32.27 4.17 -9.86
N HIS A 614 -33.03 5.26 -9.80
CA HIS A 614 -33.88 5.75 -10.88
C HIS A 614 -33.11 6.31 -12.09
N VAL A 615 -31.82 6.67 -11.92
CA VAL A 615 -31.00 7.17 -13.04
C VAL A 615 -30.53 5.97 -13.87
N PRO A 616 -30.81 5.92 -15.19
CA PRO A 616 -30.33 4.86 -16.07
C PRO A 616 -28.81 4.97 -16.31
N ILE A 617 -28.20 3.89 -16.82
CA ILE A 617 -26.82 3.92 -17.30
C ILE A 617 -26.73 4.91 -18.47
N GLN A 618 -25.70 5.74 -18.45
CA GLN A 618 -25.51 6.84 -19.42
C GLN A 618 -24.42 6.55 -20.44
N ALA A 619 -23.62 5.50 -20.20
CA ALA A 619 -22.68 4.97 -21.18
C ALA A 619 -23.41 4.10 -22.24
N PRO A 620 -22.95 4.08 -23.50
CA PRO A 620 -21.81 4.81 -24.03
C PRO A 620 -22.06 6.32 -24.14
N LEU A 621 -20.98 7.11 -24.08
CA LEU A 621 -21.01 8.57 -24.18
C LEU A 621 -20.74 9.02 -25.61
N LEU A 622 -21.63 9.83 -26.18
CA LEU A 622 -21.47 10.45 -27.49
C LEU A 622 -20.96 11.86 -27.36
N PHE A 623 -19.73 12.10 -27.82
CA PHE A 623 -19.16 13.43 -27.98
C PHE A 623 -19.46 13.98 -29.37
N GLN A 624 -20.02 15.18 -29.46
CA GLN A 624 -20.30 15.86 -30.73
C GLN A 624 -19.80 17.30 -30.67
N TRP A 625 -18.84 17.62 -31.53
CA TRP A 625 -18.40 18.98 -31.78
C TRP A 625 -19.31 19.61 -32.82
N ILE A 626 -20.02 20.67 -32.46
CA ILE A 626 -21.05 21.28 -33.31
C ILE A 626 -20.76 22.75 -33.56
N GLU A 627 -21.12 23.23 -34.75
CA GLU A 627 -21.12 24.66 -35.08
C GLU A 627 -22.38 25.32 -34.51
N LYS A 628 -22.22 26.35 -33.66
CA LYS A 628 -23.34 26.96 -32.91
C LYS A 628 -24.46 27.51 -33.80
N LYS A 629 -24.10 28.11 -34.94
CA LYS A 629 -25.07 28.74 -35.86
C LYS A 629 -25.91 27.72 -36.63
N SER A 630 -25.27 26.71 -37.19
CA SER A 630 -25.92 25.71 -38.06
C SER A 630 -26.42 24.49 -37.30
N ARG A 631 -25.94 24.28 -36.07
CA ARG A 631 -26.09 23.05 -35.27
C ARG A 631 -25.61 21.78 -35.96
N ARG A 632 -24.82 21.91 -37.04
CA ARG A 632 -24.25 20.76 -37.75
C ARG A 632 -23.12 20.17 -36.93
N VAL A 633 -23.12 18.85 -36.83
CA VAL A 633 -21.99 18.10 -36.28
C VAL A 633 -20.79 18.26 -37.22
N LYS A 634 -19.61 18.46 -36.64
CA LYS A 634 -18.35 18.70 -37.35
C LYS A 634 -17.28 17.66 -37.02
N ALA A 635 -17.38 17.05 -35.85
CA ALA A 635 -16.60 15.89 -35.43
C ALA A 635 -17.38 15.16 -34.34
N SER A 636 -17.24 13.84 -34.24
CA SER A 636 -17.89 13.06 -33.19
C SER A 636 -17.13 11.78 -32.84
N ALA A 637 -17.33 11.32 -31.60
CA ALA A 637 -16.77 10.06 -31.12
C ALA A 637 -17.65 9.44 -30.03
N TRP A 638 -17.70 8.11 -30.01
CA TRP A 638 -18.25 7.34 -28.89
C TRP A 638 -17.14 6.95 -27.92
N TYR A 639 -17.45 7.01 -26.63
CA TYR A 639 -16.71 6.35 -25.57
C TYR A 639 -17.56 5.28 -24.89
N TYR A 640 -17.04 4.07 -24.81
CA TYR A 640 -17.66 2.95 -24.14
C TYR A 640 -16.95 2.72 -22.80
N TYR A 641 -17.69 2.76 -21.68
CA TYR A 641 -17.10 2.43 -20.38
C TYR A 641 -16.68 0.96 -20.29
N TRP A 642 -17.51 0.09 -20.87
CA TRP A 642 -17.39 -1.38 -20.84
C TRP A 642 -17.05 -1.94 -22.24
N ASN A 643 -17.39 -3.22 -22.49
CA ASN A 643 -17.22 -3.90 -23.76
C ASN A 643 -18.16 -3.31 -24.83
N PRO A 644 -17.63 -2.80 -25.96
CA PRO A 644 -18.43 -2.24 -27.04
C PRO A 644 -19.08 -3.28 -27.97
N HIS A 645 -18.73 -4.56 -27.83
CA HIS A 645 -19.16 -5.65 -28.72
C HIS A 645 -20.06 -6.69 -28.04
N ALA A 646 -20.02 -6.80 -26.70
CA ALA A 646 -20.80 -7.77 -25.95
C ALA A 646 -21.12 -7.26 -24.53
N PRO A 647 -22.05 -7.88 -23.79
CA PRO A 647 -22.37 -7.46 -22.41
C PRO A 647 -21.24 -7.69 -21.40
N ILE A 648 -20.37 -8.68 -21.62
CA ILE A 648 -19.27 -9.05 -20.71
C ILE A 648 -17.98 -9.34 -21.51
N TYR A 649 -16.84 -9.37 -20.83
CA TYR A 649 -15.59 -9.90 -21.37
C TYR A 649 -15.40 -11.36 -20.96
N ASP A 650 -14.74 -12.16 -21.80
CA ASP A 650 -14.28 -13.49 -21.42
C ASP A 650 -12.96 -13.36 -20.64
N GLY A 651 -13.09 -13.41 -19.31
CA GLY A 651 -11.96 -13.31 -18.39
C GLY A 651 -11.19 -11.98 -18.43
N ARG A 652 -10.15 -11.93 -17.60
CA ARG A 652 -9.18 -10.81 -17.58
C ARG A 652 -8.24 -10.91 -18.80
N PRO A 653 -7.67 -9.77 -19.26
CA PRO A 653 -6.63 -9.80 -20.27
C PRO A 653 -5.48 -10.72 -19.83
N SER A 654 -5.01 -11.55 -20.77
CA SER A 654 -3.88 -12.45 -20.58
C SER A 654 -2.55 -11.69 -20.42
N ASP A 655 -2.42 -10.54 -21.10
CA ASP A 655 -1.25 -9.68 -21.06
C ASP A 655 -1.61 -8.18 -21.25
N LEU A 656 -0.56 -7.34 -21.28
CA LEU A 656 -0.70 -5.89 -21.45
C LEU A 656 -1.15 -5.48 -22.85
N ASP A 657 -0.85 -6.25 -23.88
CA ASP A 657 -1.20 -5.90 -25.26
C ASP A 657 -2.68 -6.17 -25.51
N GLU A 658 -3.22 -7.25 -24.97
CA GLU A 658 -4.67 -7.51 -24.94
C GLU A 658 -5.39 -6.43 -24.12
N ALA A 659 -4.86 -6.03 -22.96
CA ALA A 659 -5.44 -4.96 -22.16
C ALA A 659 -5.48 -3.63 -22.93
N ARG A 660 -4.39 -3.29 -23.64
CA ARG A 660 -4.32 -2.10 -24.51
C ARG A 660 -5.33 -2.18 -25.65
N ALA A 661 -5.46 -3.33 -26.32
CA ALA A 661 -6.41 -3.54 -27.39
C ALA A 661 -7.86 -3.32 -26.92
N ARG A 662 -8.26 -3.98 -25.83
CA ARG A 662 -9.58 -3.79 -25.19
C ARG A 662 -9.81 -2.34 -24.80
N SER A 663 -8.80 -1.65 -24.25
CA SER A 663 -8.92 -0.24 -23.89
C SER A 663 -9.05 0.69 -25.11
N ALA A 664 -8.37 0.39 -26.22
CA ALA A 664 -8.41 1.20 -27.44
C ALA A 664 -9.77 1.10 -28.16
N GLU A 665 -10.37 -0.09 -28.20
CA GLU A 665 -11.68 -0.33 -28.83
C GLU A 665 -12.84 0.46 -28.21
N ARG A 666 -12.64 0.93 -26.96
CA ARG A 666 -13.60 1.74 -26.22
C ARG A 666 -13.71 3.18 -26.71
N TRP A 667 -12.82 3.64 -27.58
CA TRP A 667 -12.92 4.94 -28.24
C TRP A 667 -13.14 4.78 -29.74
N ARG A 668 -14.25 5.31 -30.26
CA ARG A 668 -14.62 5.18 -31.68
C ARG A 668 -14.97 6.52 -32.28
N LYS A 669 -14.13 7.01 -33.20
CA LYS A 669 -14.47 8.16 -34.04
C LYS A 669 -15.68 7.79 -34.92
N VAL A 670 -16.66 8.70 -34.99
CA VAL A 670 -17.91 8.49 -35.74
C VAL A 670 -17.87 9.35 -37.00
N PRO A 671 -18.23 8.82 -38.18
CA PRO A 671 -18.37 9.62 -39.38
C PRO A 671 -19.38 10.75 -39.18
N VAL A 672 -19.03 11.96 -39.59
CA VAL A 672 -19.92 13.13 -39.51
C VAL A 672 -21.05 12.94 -40.52
N THR A 673 -22.29 12.91 -40.03
CA THR A 673 -23.50 12.97 -40.85
C THR A 673 -23.92 14.43 -41.09
N ASN A 674 -24.79 14.68 -42.07
CA ASN A 674 -25.35 16.02 -42.32
C ASN A 674 -26.45 16.41 -41.29
N GLU A 675 -26.53 15.71 -40.18
CA GLU A 675 -27.56 15.88 -39.16
C GLU A 675 -27.30 17.11 -38.30
N THR A 676 -28.39 17.72 -37.82
CA THR A 676 -28.34 18.76 -36.79
C THR A 676 -28.50 18.10 -35.42
N ALA A 677 -27.65 18.48 -34.47
CA ALA A 677 -27.75 17.97 -33.10
C ALA A 677 -28.81 18.74 -32.30
N ALA A 678 -29.62 18.02 -31.51
CA ALA A 678 -30.41 18.63 -30.46
C ALA A 678 -29.47 19.11 -29.35
N VAL A 679 -29.61 20.38 -28.96
CA VAL A 679 -28.74 21.01 -27.95
C VAL A 679 -29.57 21.26 -26.70
N SER A 680 -29.22 20.58 -25.62
CA SER A 680 -29.75 20.84 -24.29
C SER A 680 -28.74 21.64 -23.47
N PRO A 681 -29.15 22.76 -22.84
CA PRO A 681 -28.25 23.53 -22.00
C PRO A 681 -27.83 22.72 -20.77
N ALA A 682 -26.56 22.83 -20.36
CA ALA A 682 -26.09 22.26 -19.11
C ALA A 682 -26.80 22.86 -17.89
N ARG A 683 -27.11 22.01 -16.91
CA ARG A 683 -27.53 22.45 -15.57
C ARG A 683 -26.30 22.48 -14.68
N THR A 684 -25.75 23.67 -14.44
CA THR A 684 -24.61 23.88 -13.54
C THR A 684 -25.08 24.18 -12.12
N PHE A 685 -24.32 23.74 -11.12
CA PHE A 685 -24.64 23.96 -9.71
C PHE A 685 -23.48 24.68 -9.02
N PRO A 686 -23.74 25.51 -7.98
CA PRO A 686 -22.69 26.20 -7.26
C PRO A 686 -21.58 25.28 -6.74
N GLU A 687 -21.94 24.05 -6.34
CA GLU A 687 -21.07 23.01 -5.79
C GLU A 687 -20.31 22.21 -6.85
N MET A 688 -20.73 22.26 -8.12
CA MET A 688 -20.17 21.49 -9.24
C MET A 688 -20.09 22.40 -10.47
N ARG A 689 -19.12 23.33 -10.48
CA ARG A 689 -18.90 24.30 -11.57
C ARG A 689 -17.92 23.78 -12.61
N PHE A 690 -16.96 22.97 -12.18
CA PHE A 690 -15.94 22.37 -13.03
C PHE A 690 -16.42 21.06 -13.66
N THR A 691 -17.43 20.43 -13.08
CA THR A 691 -17.97 19.14 -13.54
C THR A 691 -19.41 19.23 -14.02
N LEU A 692 -19.67 18.74 -15.25
CA LEU A 692 -21.01 18.38 -15.69
C LEU A 692 -21.41 17.01 -15.14
N ASP A 693 -22.45 16.97 -14.31
CA ASP A 693 -23.06 15.72 -13.84
C ASP A 693 -24.22 15.32 -14.76
N LEU A 694 -23.96 14.40 -15.70
CA LEU A 694 -24.95 13.94 -16.66
C LEU A 694 -26.16 13.32 -15.98
N ARG A 695 -26.05 12.80 -14.76
CA ARG A 695 -27.17 12.12 -14.07
C ARG A 695 -28.36 13.06 -13.84
N ARG A 696 -28.12 14.37 -13.83
CA ARG A 696 -29.15 15.42 -13.73
C ARG A 696 -29.86 15.75 -15.05
N HIS A 697 -29.46 15.07 -16.12
CA HIS A 697 -29.97 15.19 -17.48
C HIS A 697 -30.55 13.88 -18.01
N ALA A 698 -30.71 12.86 -17.15
CA ALA A 698 -31.49 11.68 -17.48
C ALA A 698 -32.98 12.06 -17.59
N HIS A 699 -33.58 11.74 -18.72
CA HIS A 699 -35.01 11.88 -18.99
C HIS A 699 -35.65 10.51 -19.13
#